data_AF-A0A6A6SLW5-F1
#
_entry.id   AF-A0A6A6SLW5-F1
#
_cell.length_a   1.000
_cell.length_b   1.000
_cell.length_c   1.000
_cell.angle_alpha   90.00
_cell.angle_beta   90.00
_cell.angle_gamma   90.00
#
_symmetry.space_group_name_H-M   'P 1'
#
loop_
_entity.id
_entity.type
_entity.pdbx_description
1 polymer ?
#
loop_
_entity_poly.entity_id
_entity_poly.type
_entity_poly.pdbx_seq_one_letter_code
_entity_poly.pdbx_strand_id
1 'polypeptide(L)'
;MVDAAAEEESQHQALLRDALAQYRPRRQQRYSTVNVLLLTWAEDEIGIEDEVVELKRVFSEEFNYFVWRYEIPSKESQVELRIQIESFIGLWGSTDENLVIVFYTGHGGPNLDNQSSEFIWSAKMQGGPTLDWSIIHPLLLETKCDVVIILDCCFAGQAVRSHISHNIEFIAATDKDQFTPDGKDPERPSFTRVFTEQVSLMLREEGKVTIPGLVRRMVPKETGIIKQPFYVPLSPDSTSGPIWLTPWEPIKDSESGAKPAPGQSSPNTMFLRLSLFTPCDASIRQNLQRWMTQGSPFAIEDITVVERAVQDAEATEALVEHLLMPSTPSSSTVSFQWLPERAQSEASALLHDLETALHPPQSTQFEYLDATQVVQNLSKHSTALINFLQDNMALLDETSLSSLQDRIGNSSIELSKRIKMRLSLIREYVPVETSIVKFTDKSEPRQHIRTGWKDKRRVLIEYWYYDDALDSHHADADYQKASKQAARISAFLQEEMNESFRTLLGMGYVHETLHVHRLGFIYQLPADKAAMEPFPLSDLINRIKLVPLDVRARLAGCICQAMLNFHSIGWFHKAITSSNIIVFGEPGKSDENSSNALLHQMIDFSRPYIIGFDCSRPTDAESWSTNRDTTAERIYRHPDRWVGQLPFGRFHDLYALGILLIELGCWKTLPRMDPKKDSFKWVTKPDRLRDYLFGDVMKYLEHSAGTSYANATRYCIQKREWKEFEDWEVQGMIRRNVLQPLLNMHSQ
;
A
#
# COMPACT_ATOMS: atom_id res chain seq x y z
N MET A 1 6.52 -0.20 32.16
CA MET A 1 6.44 1.25 31.84
C MET A 1 6.55 1.45 30.34
N VAL A 2 7.63 0.95 29.72
CA VAL A 2 7.76 0.88 28.25
C VAL A 2 6.52 0.23 27.61
N ASP A 3 6.04 -0.87 28.18
CA ASP A 3 4.87 -1.63 27.70
C ASP A 3 3.59 -0.78 27.66
N ALA A 4 3.39 0.09 28.65
CA ALA A 4 2.19 0.93 28.74
C ALA A 4 2.21 2.06 27.70
N ALA A 5 3.38 2.66 27.45
CA ALA A 5 3.54 3.63 26.37
C ALA A 5 3.34 2.98 24.99
N ALA A 6 3.84 1.75 24.80
CA ALA A 6 3.62 0.98 23.58
C ALA A 6 2.16 0.55 23.37
N GLU A 7 1.42 0.19 24.45
CA GLU A 7 -0.02 -0.06 24.38
C GLU A 7 -0.81 1.22 24.05
N GLU A 8 -0.49 2.37 24.67
CA GLU A 8 -1.08 3.66 24.29
C GLU A 8 -0.82 3.99 22.83
N GLU A 9 0.44 3.93 22.37
CA GLU A 9 0.79 4.33 21.01
C GLU A 9 0.19 3.38 19.95
N SER A 10 0.10 2.07 20.24
CA SER A 10 -0.60 1.11 19.38
C SER A 10 -2.10 1.37 19.30
N GLN A 11 -2.75 1.76 20.42
CA GLN A 11 -4.14 2.21 20.40
C GLN A 11 -4.32 3.52 19.62
N HIS A 12 -3.40 4.48 19.77
CA HIS A 12 -3.43 5.75 19.03
C HIS A 12 -3.30 5.56 17.50
N GLN A 13 -2.42 4.65 17.05
CA GLN A 13 -2.29 4.28 15.64
C GLN A 13 -3.53 3.55 15.11
N ALA A 14 -4.11 2.65 15.91
CA ALA A 14 -5.36 1.97 15.56
C ALA A 14 -6.51 2.97 15.38
N LEU A 15 -6.70 3.91 16.31
CA LEU A 15 -7.74 4.94 16.24
C LEU A 15 -7.63 5.82 14.98
N LEU A 16 -6.41 6.26 14.62
CA LEU A 16 -6.17 7.04 13.40
C LEU A 16 -6.48 6.24 12.13
N ARG A 17 -6.03 4.98 12.06
CA ARG A 17 -6.30 4.07 10.94
C ARG A 17 -7.79 3.78 10.78
N ASP A 18 -8.49 3.54 11.89
CA ASP A 18 -9.90 3.13 11.87
C ASP A 18 -10.82 4.33 11.57
N ALA A 19 -10.43 5.55 12.00
CA ALA A 19 -11.04 6.79 11.51
C ALA A 19 -10.83 6.99 9.99
N LEU A 20 -9.64 6.67 9.46
CA LEU A 20 -9.35 6.69 8.02
C LEU A 20 -10.03 5.54 7.24
N ALA A 21 -10.57 4.52 7.90
CA ALA A 21 -11.46 3.54 7.27
C ALA A 21 -12.89 4.10 7.11
N GLN A 22 -13.41 4.80 8.12
CA GLN A 22 -14.72 5.48 8.09
C GLN A 22 -14.73 6.73 7.19
N TYR A 23 -13.56 7.28 6.88
CA TYR A 23 -13.33 8.45 6.04
C TYR A 23 -13.88 8.33 4.62
N ARG A 24 -13.74 7.17 3.96
CA ARG A 24 -14.04 7.02 2.53
C ARG A 24 -15.52 7.29 2.15
N PRO A 25 -16.53 6.75 2.86
CA PRO A 25 -17.93 7.17 2.66
C PRO A 25 -18.18 8.64 3.04
N ARG A 26 -17.64 9.08 4.18
CA ARG A 26 -17.83 10.45 4.70
C ARG A 26 -17.23 11.55 3.80
N ARG A 27 -16.34 11.20 2.86
CA ARG A 27 -15.82 12.12 1.84
C ARG A 27 -16.78 12.43 0.69
N GLN A 28 -17.72 11.54 0.40
CA GLN A 28 -18.79 11.83 -0.55
C GLN A 28 -19.93 12.62 0.14
N GLN A 29 -20.12 12.37 1.43
CA GLN A 29 -21.21 12.93 2.23
C GLN A 29 -20.72 13.24 3.66
N ARG A 30 -20.40 14.52 3.92
CA ARG A 30 -19.79 14.98 5.20
C ARG A 30 -20.67 14.72 6.42
N TYR A 31 -21.98 14.77 6.26
CA TYR A 31 -22.95 14.74 7.36
C TYR A 31 -23.84 13.50 7.33
N SER A 32 -23.99 12.87 8.49
CA SER A 32 -24.88 11.74 8.72
C SER A 32 -26.36 12.13 8.49
N THR A 33 -26.76 13.34 8.92
CA THR A 33 -28.02 13.97 8.47
C THR A 33 -27.86 15.48 8.22
N VAL A 34 -28.68 16.03 7.32
CA VAL A 34 -28.82 17.48 7.13
C VAL A 34 -30.28 17.88 7.33
N ASN A 35 -30.52 18.83 8.24
CA ASN A 35 -31.84 19.30 8.63
C ASN A 35 -31.95 20.81 8.39
N VAL A 36 -32.86 21.20 7.51
CA VAL A 36 -33.15 22.60 7.16
C VAL A 36 -34.41 23.05 7.87
N LEU A 37 -34.36 24.16 8.60
CA LEU A 37 -35.50 24.81 9.24
C LEU A 37 -35.79 26.14 8.53
N LEU A 38 -36.89 26.18 7.77
CA LEU A 38 -37.41 27.38 7.11
C LEU A 38 -38.38 28.10 8.06
N LEU A 39 -38.02 29.31 8.45
CA LEU A 39 -38.75 30.20 9.35
C LEU A 39 -39.43 31.32 8.54
N THR A 40 -40.74 31.44 8.72
CA THR A 40 -41.63 32.45 8.09
C THR A 40 -42.64 32.92 9.13
N TRP A 41 -43.39 34.00 8.88
CA TRP A 41 -44.47 34.43 9.77
C TRP A 41 -45.83 33.92 9.29
N ALA A 42 -46.70 33.52 10.23
CA ALA A 42 -48.07 33.10 9.93
C ALA A 42 -48.98 34.25 9.41
N GLU A 43 -48.57 35.51 9.60
CA GLU A 43 -49.19 36.71 9.04
C GLU A 43 -48.20 37.50 8.17
N ASP A 44 -47.50 36.82 7.23
CA ASP A 44 -46.69 37.51 6.23
C ASP A 44 -47.53 38.45 5.35
N GLU A 45 -46.94 39.61 5.01
CA GLU A 45 -47.50 40.60 4.08
C GLU A 45 -46.56 40.85 2.88
N ILE A 46 -45.38 40.21 2.83
CA ILE A 46 -44.36 40.43 1.81
C ILE A 46 -44.70 39.66 0.52
N GLY A 47 -45.24 38.44 0.62
CA GLY A 47 -45.57 37.59 -0.52
C GLY A 47 -44.44 36.64 -0.93
N ILE A 48 -43.63 36.21 0.03
CA ILE A 48 -42.43 35.37 -0.16
C ILE A 48 -42.70 33.88 -0.45
N GLU A 49 -43.96 33.44 -0.47
CA GLU A 49 -44.34 32.02 -0.52
C GLU A 49 -43.72 31.26 -1.71
N ASP A 50 -43.78 31.81 -2.93
CA ASP A 50 -43.24 31.16 -4.13
C ASP A 50 -41.72 30.95 -4.04
N GLU A 51 -40.99 31.88 -3.42
CA GLU A 51 -39.54 31.79 -3.24
C GLU A 51 -39.17 30.79 -2.13
N VAL A 52 -39.94 30.72 -1.06
CA VAL A 52 -39.80 29.72 0.01
C VAL A 52 -40.13 28.31 -0.49
N VAL A 53 -41.11 28.18 -1.39
CA VAL A 53 -41.46 26.91 -2.04
C VAL A 53 -40.33 26.43 -2.95
N GLU A 54 -39.74 27.30 -3.77
CA GLU A 54 -38.60 26.92 -4.64
C GLU A 54 -37.32 26.63 -3.86
N LEU A 55 -37.02 27.40 -2.80
CA LEU A 55 -35.92 27.11 -1.89
C LEU A 55 -36.09 25.74 -1.20
N LYS A 56 -37.30 25.46 -0.70
CA LYS A 56 -37.66 24.14 -0.16
C LYS A 56 -37.45 23.06 -1.21
N ARG A 57 -37.92 23.29 -2.45
CA ARG A 57 -37.79 22.35 -3.57
C ARG A 57 -36.33 22.02 -3.84
N VAL A 58 -35.44 23.02 -3.96
CA VAL A 58 -34.00 22.80 -4.16
C VAL A 58 -33.40 21.97 -3.01
N PHE A 59 -33.65 22.30 -1.75
CA PHE A 59 -33.11 21.52 -0.63
C PHE A 59 -33.68 20.09 -0.54
N SER A 60 -34.97 19.87 -0.84
CA SER A 60 -35.58 18.53 -0.73
C SER A 60 -35.41 17.64 -1.98
N GLU A 61 -35.31 18.22 -3.18
CA GLU A 61 -35.21 17.47 -4.45
C GLU A 61 -33.79 17.42 -5.02
N GLU A 62 -33.04 18.52 -4.97
CA GLU A 62 -31.68 18.59 -5.54
C GLU A 62 -30.59 18.21 -4.52
N PHE A 63 -30.86 18.40 -3.21
CA PHE A 63 -29.98 17.97 -2.12
C PHE A 63 -30.49 16.79 -1.29
N ASN A 64 -31.76 16.40 -1.41
CA ASN A 64 -32.38 15.32 -0.62
C ASN A 64 -32.26 15.53 0.92
N TYR A 65 -32.38 16.77 1.39
CA TYR A 65 -32.32 17.13 2.82
C TYR A 65 -33.70 17.09 3.48
N PHE A 66 -33.72 16.92 4.80
CA PHE A 66 -34.94 17.04 5.60
C PHE A 66 -35.31 18.51 5.77
N VAL A 67 -36.32 18.99 5.03
CA VAL A 67 -36.77 20.39 5.08
C VAL A 67 -38.04 20.53 5.92
N TRP A 68 -37.88 21.20 7.05
CA TRP A 68 -38.91 21.52 8.03
C TRP A 68 -39.34 22.98 7.85
N ARG A 69 -40.64 23.26 7.79
CA ARG A 69 -41.19 24.63 7.76
C ARG A 69 -41.87 24.92 9.09
N TYR A 70 -41.62 26.10 9.65
CA TYR A 70 -42.31 26.60 10.83
C TYR A 70 -42.77 28.03 10.60
N GLU A 71 -44.05 28.26 10.89
CA GLU A 71 -44.71 29.55 10.75
C GLU A 71 -44.86 30.17 12.15
N ILE A 72 -44.12 31.25 12.38
CA ILE A 72 -44.06 31.96 13.66
C ILE A 72 -45.45 32.55 13.95
N PRO A 73 -46.11 32.15 15.06
CA PRO A 73 -47.47 32.57 15.38
C PRO A 73 -47.49 34.01 15.90
N SER A 74 -48.53 34.78 15.58
CA SER A 74 -48.67 36.19 16.02
C SER A 74 -48.92 36.40 17.53
N LYS A 75 -49.17 35.32 18.28
CA LYS A 75 -49.36 35.33 19.73
C LYS A 75 -48.20 34.58 20.37
N GLU A 76 -47.60 35.17 21.42
CA GLU A 76 -46.50 34.57 22.20
C GLU A 76 -45.28 34.14 21.35
N SER A 77 -45.07 34.82 20.21
CA SER A 77 -44.09 34.50 19.16
C SER A 77 -42.67 34.21 19.66
N GLN A 78 -42.18 34.99 20.63
CA GLN A 78 -40.88 34.81 21.27
C GLN A 78 -40.76 33.46 22.00
N VAL A 79 -41.83 33.02 22.66
CA VAL A 79 -41.88 31.79 23.46
C VAL A 79 -42.05 30.58 22.55
N GLU A 80 -42.99 30.66 21.61
CA GLU A 80 -43.28 29.58 20.66
C GLU A 80 -42.08 29.29 19.73
N LEU A 81 -41.45 30.32 19.15
CA LEU A 81 -40.24 30.14 18.35
C LEU A 81 -39.08 29.58 19.21
N ARG A 82 -38.94 30.04 20.47
CA ARG A 82 -37.91 29.52 21.38
C ARG A 82 -38.11 28.01 21.63
N ILE A 83 -39.32 27.60 22.00
CA ILE A 83 -39.66 26.18 22.25
C ILE A 83 -39.39 25.34 20.99
N GLN A 84 -39.74 25.84 19.82
CA GLN A 84 -39.49 25.14 18.56
C GLN A 84 -37.99 25.01 18.26
N ILE A 85 -37.19 26.08 18.44
CA ILE A 85 -35.73 26.02 18.24
C ILE A 85 -35.08 25.06 19.25
N GLU A 86 -35.43 25.13 20.53
CA GLU A 86 -34.95 24.20 21.57
C GLU A 86 -35.30 22.73 21.25
N SER A 87 -36.52 22.49 20.76
CA SER A 87 -36.95 21.16 20.31
C SER A 87 -36.18 20.68 19.08
N PHE A 88 -35.92 21.58 18.12
CA PHE A 88 -35.22 21.26 16.88
C PHE A 88 -33.75 20.90 17.11
N ILE A 89 -33.03 21.70 17.90
CA ILE A 89 -31.65 21.41 18.27
C ILE A 89 -31.54 20.20 19.21
N GLY A 90 -32.54 19.97 20.07
CA GLY A 90 -32.62 18.77 20.91
C GLY A 90 -32.71 17.47 20.11
N LEU A 91 -33.36 17.50 18.95
CA LEU A 91 -33.43 16.37 18.01
C LEU A 91 -32.17 16.25 17.13
N TRP A 92 -31.71 17.34 16.52
CA TRP A 92 -30.74 17.28 15.42
C TRP A 92 -29.35 17.85 15.74
N GLY A 93 -29.22 18.72 16.74
CA GLY A 93 -27.97 19.43 17.09
C GLY A 93 -27.08 18.73 18.12
N SER A 94 -27.39 17.47 18.47
CA SER A 94 -26.76 16.73 19.57
C SER A 94 -25.45 16.00 19.22
N THR A 95 -25.07 15.96 17.94
CA THR A 95 -23.86 15.29 17.40
C THR A 95 -23.14 16.16 16.37
N ASP A 96 -21.81 16.08 16.32
CA ASP A 96 -20.96 16.78 15.33
C ASP A 96 -21.06 16.20 13.91
N GLU A 97 -21.66 15.03 13.74
CA GLU A 97 -21.93 14.43 12.44
C GLU A 97 -23.12 15.01 11.69
N ASN A 98 -23.90 15.92 12.29
CA ASN A 98 -25.08 16.53 11.67
C ASN A 98 -24.78 17.94 11.16
N LEU A 99 -25.62 18.41 10.24
CA LEU A 99 -25.71 19.82 9.85
C LEU A 99 -27.11 20.35 10.11
N VAL A 100 -27.20 21.49 10.80
CA VAL A 100 -28.42 22.30 10.93
C VAL A 100 -28.32 23.54 10.05
N ILE A 101 -29.32 23.77 9.20
CA ILE A 101 -29.44 25.01 8.42
C ILE A 101 -30.68 25.74 8.90
N VAL A 102 -30.53 26.94 9.46
CA VAL A 102 -31.66 27.81 9.85
C VAL A 102 -31.78 28.93 8.83
N PHE A 103 -32.89 28.97 8.11
CA PHE A 103 -33.20 30.01 7.12
C PHE A 103 -34.40 30.82 7.62
N TYR A 104 -34.26 32.13 7.76
CA TYR A 104 -35.37 33.05 8.02
C TYR A 104 -35.51 34.03 6.86
N THR A 105 -36.76 34.26 6.44
CA THR A 105 -37.11 35.34 5.52
C THR A 105 -38.32 36.10 6.06
N GLY A 106 -38.26 37.43 6.00
CA GLY A 106 -39.25 38.32 6.63
C GLY A 106 -38.68 39.71 6.89
N HIS A 107 -39.32 40.45 7.80
CA HIS A 107 -38.78 41.75 8.24
C HIS A 107 -37.80 41.60 9.41
N GLY A 108 -36.83 42.51 9.45
CA GLY A 108 -35.79 42.60 10.47
C GLY A 108 -35.34 44.05 10.62
N GLY A 109 -34.90 44.44 11.81
CA GLY A 109 -34.44 45.80 12.08
C GLY A 109 -33.93 46.02 13.51
N PRO A 110 -33.31 47.18 13.78
CA PRO A 110 -32.98 47.59 15.13
C PRO A 110 -34.25 47.91 15.94
N ASN A 111 -34.14 47.83 17.27
CA ASN A 111 -35.18 48.34 18.16
C ASN A 111 -35.41 49.86 17.95
N LEU A 112 -36.67 50.30 17.99
CA LEU A 112 -37.04 51.72 17.86
C LEU A 112 -36.65 52.53 19.10
N ASP A 113 -36.55 51.88 20.27
CA ASP A 113 -35.97 52.46 21.47
C ASP A 113 -34.44 52.50 21.33
N ASN A 114 -33.96 53.66 20.91
CA ASN A 114 -32.65 53.98 20.32
C ASN A 114 -31.45 53.88 21.31
N GLN A 115 -31.43 52.86 22.18
CA GLN A 115 -30.40 52.61 23.20
C GLN A 115 -29.96 51.13 23.29
N SER A 116 -30.69 50.18 22.71
CA SER A 116 -30.29 48.77 22.69
C SER A 116 -29.73 48.34 21.33
N SER A 117 -28.84 47.33 21.35
CA SER A 117 -28.24 46.73 20.14
C SER A 117 -29.02 45.50 19.65
N GLU A 118 -30.31 45.41 20.00
CA GLU A 118 -31.17 44.25 19.79
C GLU A 118 -31.62 44.16 18.33
N PHE A 119 -31.56 42.95 17.77
CA PHE A 119 -32.01 42.70 16.40
C PHE A 119 -33.40 42.06 16.44
N ILE A 120 -34.41 42.85 16.05
CA ILE A 120 -35.82 42.48 16.15
C ILE A 120 -36.32 41.98 14.79
N TRP A 121 -37.01 40.84 14.81
CA TRP A 121 -37.82 40.35 13.69
C TRP A 121 -39.27 40.81 13.88
N SER A 122 -39.96 41.13 12.78
CA SER A 122 -41.39 41.48 12.79
C SER A 122 -42.14 40.78 11.66
N ALA A 123 -43.43 40.51 11.87
CA ALA A 123 -44.28 39.98 10.80
C ALA A 123 -44.58 41.02 9.71
N LYS A 124 -44.55 42.32 10.05
CA LYS A 124 -45.04 43.42 9.22
C LYS A 124 -44.11 44.62 9.29
N MET A 125 -44.13 45.50 8.28
CA MET A 125 -43.30 46.71 8.27
C MET A 125 -43.72 47.76 9.31
N GLN A 126 -45.00 47.78 9.71
CA GLN A 126 -45.54 48.74 10.68
C GLN A 126 -46.59 48.06 11.57
N GLY A 127 -46.32 48.01 12.87
CA GLY A 127 -47.15 47.26 13.83
C GLY A 127 -47.04 45.74 13.65
N GLY A 128 -47.98 45.01 14.25
CA GLY A 128 -47.93 43.55 14.31
C GLY A 128 -47.00 42.99 15.40
N PRO A 129 -46.86 41.65 15.47
CA PRO A 129 -46.00 40.97 16.43
C PRO A 129 -44.51 41.14 16.09
N THR A 130 -43.68 41.09 17.14
CA THR A 130 -42.22 41.17 17.07
C THR A 130 -41.58 40.14 18.00
N LEU A 131 -40.31 39.80 17.74
CA LEU A 131 -39.46 39.03 18.64
C LEU A 131 -37.99 39.47 18.51
N ASP A 132 -37.23 39.35 19.58
CA ASP A 132 -35.79 39.60 19.61
C ASP A 132 -35.01 38.33 19.26
N TRP A 133 -34.20 38.40 18.21
CA TRP A 133 -33.29 37.34 17.79
C TRP A 133 -32.14 37.15 18.79
N SER A 134 -31.79 38.18 19.57
CA SER A 134 -30.71 38.09 20.56
C SER A 134 -30.99 37.04 21.64
N ILE A 135 -32.26 36.77 21.95
CA ILE A 135 -32.74 35.69 22.83
C ILE A 135 -32.72 34.30 22.16
N ILE A 136 -32.93 34.21 20.84
CA ILE A 136 -33.05 32.94 20.10
C ILE A 136 -31.69 32.41 19.66
N HIS A 137 -30.81 33.27 19.14
CA HIS A 137 -29.53 32.87 18.57
C HIS A 137 -28.57 32.10 19.51
N PRO A 138 -28.53 32.31 20.86
CA PRO A 138 -27.56 31.61 21.72
C PRO A 138 -27.78 30.10 21.74
N LEU A 139 -29.03 29.68 21.56
CA LEU A 139 -29.42 28.26 21.49
C LEU A 139 -28.72 27.53 20.33
N LEU A 140 -28.46 28.24 19.22
CA LEU A 140 -27.71 27.72 18.09
C LEU A 140 -26.19 27.72 18.37
N LEU A 141 -25.69 28.64 19.19
CA LEU A 141 -24.27 28.69 19.60
C LEU A 141 -23.88 27.57 20.57
N GLU A 142 -24.87 26.97 21.25
CA GLU A 142 -24.69 25.90 22.25
C GLU A 142 -24.78 24.47 21.69
N THR A 143 -25.07 24.30 20.38
CA THR A 143 -25.15 22.96 19.76
C THR A 143 -23.78 22.26 19.63
N LYS A 144 -23.80 21.02 19.13
CA LYS A 144 -22.58 20.24 18.80
C LYS A 144 -22.38 19.97 17.31
N CYS A 145 -23.43 20.15 16.50
CA CYS A 145 -23.38 20.02 15.04
C CYS A 145 -22.66 21.22 14.40
N ASP A 146 -22.31 21.12 13.11
CA ASP A 146 -22.06 22.33 12.33
C ASP A 146 -23.39 23.05 12.05
N VAL A 147 -23.40 24.38 11.95
CA VAL A 147 -24.61 25.20 11.74
C VAL A 147 -24.41 26.21 10.62
N VAL A 148 -25.42 26.38 9.76
CA VAL A 148 -25.50 27.51 8.81
C VAL A 148 -26.71 28.37 9.17
N ILE A 149 -26.53 29.67 9.35
CA ILE A 149 -27.60 30.63 9.64
C ILE A 149 -27.74 31.58 8.46
N ILE A 150 -28.94 31.67 7.89
CA ILE A 150 -29.23 32.41 6.66
C ILE A 150 -30.41 33.35 6.93
N LEU A 151 -30.18 34.65 6.84
CA LEU A 151 -31.19 35.68 7.12
C LEU A 151 -31.47 36.55 5.88
N ASP A 152 -32.62 36.35 5.25
CA ASP A 152 -33.18 37.29 4.28
C ASP A 152 -34.13 38.28 4.95
N CYS A 153 -33.53 39.28 5.59
CA CYS A 153 -34.26 40.39 6.18
C CYS A 153 -33.39 41.65 6.19
N CYS A 154 -34.03 42.81 6.30
CA CYS A 154 -33.33 44.08 6.45
C CYS A 154 -32.46 44.09 7.73
N PHE A 155 -31.37 44.84 7.69
CA PHE A 155 -30.39 44.98 8.78
C PHE A 155 -29.72 43.68 9.25
N ALA A 156 -29.85 42.55 8.52
CA ALA A 156 -29.44 41.22 8.97
C ALA A 156 -27.98 41.10 9.45
N GLY A 157 -27.03 41.89 8.93
CA GLY A 157 -25.66 41.96 9.44
C GLY A 157 -25.52 42.41 10.91
N GLN A 158 -26.57 43.01 11.50
CA GLN A 158 -26.64 43.33 12.93
C GLN A 158 -26.83 42.08 13.81
N ALA A 159 -27.30 40.96 13.26
CA ALA A 159 -27.66 39.75 13.99
C ALA A 159 -26.46 38.95 14.54
N VAL A 160 -25.26 39.18 14.02
CA VAL A 160 -24.06 38.38 14.32
C VAL A 160 -23.49 38.71 15.71
N ARG A 161 -23.09 37.67 16.46
CA ARG A 161 -22.42 37.72 17.76
C ARG A 161 -21.30 36.66 17.79
N SER A 162 -20.30 36.84 18.66
CA SER A 162 -19.02 36.11 18.57
C SER A 162 -18.66 35.34 19.85
N HIS A 163 -19.40 34.28 20.17
CA HIS A 163 -19.05 33.24 21.14
C HIS A 163 -19.53 31.89 20.56
N ILE A 164 -18.69 30.86 20.48
CA ILE A 164 -19.02 29.60 19.79
C ILE A 164 -18.21 28.41 20.33
N SER A 165 -18.72 27.19 20.11
CA SER A 165 -18.08 25.90 20.41
C SER A 165 -17.81 25.01 19.18
N HIS A 166 -18.40 25.33 18.04
CA HIS A 166 -18.44 24.55 16.79
C HIS A 166 -18.48 25.49 15.58
N ASN A 167 -18.51 24.96 14.34
CA ASN A 167 -18.50 25.81 13.15
C ASN A 167 -19.89 26.38 12.88
N ILE A 168 -19.99 27.70 12.79
CA ILE A 168 -21.20 28.42 12.42
C ILE A 168 -20.88 29.36 11.26
N GLU A 169 -21.49 29.12 10.10
CA GLU A 169 -21.34 30.00 8.94
C GLU A 169 -22.60 30.86 8.79
N PHE A 170 -22.42 32.17 8.88
CA PHE A 170 -23.51 33.15 8.88
C PHE A 170 -23.61 33.86 7.53
N ILE A 171 -24.80 33.91 6.95
CA ILE A 171 -25.12 34.66 5.73
C ILE A 171 -26.28 35.61 6.04
N ALA A 172 -26.08 36.89 5.78
CA ALA A 172 -27.09 37.93 5.88
C ALA A 172 -27.30 38.58 4.51
N ALA A 173 -28.55 38.81 4.12
CA ALA A 173 -28.88 39.43 2.83
C ALA A 173 -28.36 40.87 2.68
N THR A 174 -28.17 41.57 3.80
CA THR A 174 -27.46 42.85 3.88
C THR A 174 -26.45 42.88 5.02
N ASP A 175 -25.42 43.70 4.84
CA ASP A 175 -24.63 44.26 5.94
C ASP A 175 -25.51 45.11 6.88
N LYS A 176 -24.93 45.56 8.00
CA LYS A 176 -25.57 46.43 8.99
C LYS A 176 -26.16 47.68 8.33
N ASP A 177 -27.25 48.15 8.93
CA ASP A 177 -27.87 49.46 8.62
C ASP A 177 -28.43 49.59 7.18
N GLN A 178 -28.79 48.45 6.55
CA GLN A 178 -29.23 48.41 5.15
C GLN A 178 -30.47 47.52 4.90
N PHE A 179 -31.33 48.00 4.00
CA PHE A 179 -32.55 47.32 3.52
C PHE A 179 -32.27 46.42 2.29
N THR A 180 -33.01 45.31 2.19
CA THR A 180 -33.05 44.39 1.03
C THR A 180 -34.15 44.79 0.01
N PRO A 181 -34.07 44.35 -1.26
CA PRO A 181 -35.20 44.36 -2.20
C PRO A 181 -36.24 43.30 -1.82
N ASP A 182 -37.51 43.54 -2.17
CA ASP A 182 -38.64 42.63 -1.88
C ASP A 182 -39.04 41.71 -3.06
N GLY A 183 -38.16 41.58 -4.07
CA GLY A 183 -38.33 40.70 -5.23
C GLY A 183 -39.39 41.10 -6.26
N LYS A 184 -40.23 42.10 -5.97
CA LYS A 184 -41.39 42.47 -6.83
C LYS A 184 -41.02 43.23 -8.11
N ASP A 185 -39.83 43.81 -8.16
CA ASP A 185 -39.25 44.42 -9.36
C ASP A 185 -38.32 43.41 -10.05
N PRO A 186 -38.61 42.97 -11.30
CA PRO A 186 -37.78 42.00 -12.03
C PRO A 186 -36.33 42.45 -12.26
N GLU A 187 -36.02 43.75 -12.19
CA GLU A 187 -34.64 44.26 -12.24
C GLU A 187 -33.94 44.21 -10.86
N ARG A 188 -34.63 43.73 -9.80
CA ARG A 188 -34.20 43.76 -8.40
C ARG A 188 -34.61 42.48 -7.66
N PRO A 189 -34.08 41.30 -8.03
CA PRO A 189 -34.41 40.05 -7.36
C PRO A 189 -34.11 40.09 -5.86
N SER A 190 -34.88 39.34 -5.07
CA SER A 190 -34.64 39.15 -3.63
C SER A 190 -33.31 38.41 -3.38
N PHE A 191 -32.84 38.42 -2.14
CA PHE A 191 -31.72 37.57 -1.78
C PHE A 191 -32.09 36.09 -1.84
N THR A 192 -33.27 35.70 -1.34
CA THR A 192 -33.76 34.30 -1.36
C THR A 192 -33.75 33.73 -2.77
N ARG A 193 -34.19 34.50 -3.77
CA ARG A 193 -34.17 34.10 -5.17
C ARG A 193 -32.75 33.92 -5.71
N VAL A 194 -31.88 34.94 -5.59
CA VAL A 194 -30.49 34.85 -6.09
C VAL A 194 -29.72 33.73 -5.37
N PHE A 195 -29.96 33.55 -4.07
CA PHE A 195 -29.41 32.46 -3.27
C PHE A 195 -29.81 31.10 -3.87
N THR A 196 -31.11 30.87 -4.09
CA THR A 196 -31.65 29.61 -4.60
C THR A 196 -31.14 29.29 -6.01
N GLU A 197 -31.13 30.30 -6.90
CA GLU A 197 -30.58 30.17 -8.26
C GLU A 197 -29.07 29.82 -8.22
N GLN A 198 -28.26 30.51 -7.41
CA GLN A 198 -26.81 30.25 -7.33
C GLN A 198 -26.45 28.95 -6.59
N VAL A 199 -27.25 28.50 -5.61
CA VAL A 199 -27.12 27.18 -4.98
C VAL A 199 -27.29 26.07 -6.01
N SER A 200 -28.37 26.10 -6.79
CA SER A 200 -28.65 25.09 -7.80
C SER A 200 -27.62 25.11 -8.95
N LEU A 201 -27.20 26.29 -9.42
CA LEU A 201 -26.15 26.43 -10.43
C LEU A 201 -24.80 25.87 -9.93
N MET A 202 -24.36 26.24 -8.72
CA MET A 202 -23.10 25.75 -8.16
C MET A 202 -23.12 24.23 -7.95
N LEU A 203 -24.25 23.66 -7.48
CA LEU A 203 -24.42 22.22 -7.37
C LEU A 203 -24.27 21.52 -8.73
N ARG A 204 -24.91 22.04 -9.78
CA ARG A 204 -24.92 21.45 -11.13
C ARG A 204 -23.55 21.58 -11.84
N GLU A 205 -22.77 22.60 -11.53
CA GLU A 205 -21.44 22.84 -12.13
C GLU A 205 -20.28 22.18 -11.36
N GLU A 206 -20.32 22.16 -10.02
CA GLU A 206 -19.20 21.73 -9.17
C GLU A 206 -19.47 20.42 -8.38
N GLY A 207 -20.69 19.89 -8.46
CA GLY A 207 -21.18 18.72 -7.71
C GLY A 207 -21.41 18.98 -6.21
N LYS A 208 -21.26 20.23 -5.75
CA LYS A 208 -21.30 20.65 -4.34
C LYS A 208 -21.44 22.16 -4.24
N VAL A 209 -21.79 22.65 -3.05
CA VAL A 209 -21.84 24.10 -2.74
C VAL A 209 -21.03 24.36 -1.48
N THR A 210 -20.05 25.27 -1.53
CA THR A 210 -19.39 25.81 -0.31
C THR A 210 -20.04 27.15 0.01
N ILE A 211 -20.27 27.50 1.28
CA ILE A 211 -20.90 28.79 1.60
C ILE A 211 -20.05 29.99 1.13
N PRO A 212 -18.71 30.02 1.31
CA PRO A 212 -17.87 31.08 0.73
C PRO A 212 -17.92 31.13 -0.81
N GLY A 213 -18.02 29.98 -1.49
CA GLY A 213 -18.13 29.90 -2.94
C GLY A 213 -19.47 30.42 -3.45
N LEU A 214 -20.55 30.10 -2.74
CA LEU A 214 -21.89 30.60 -3.00
C LEU A 214 -21.98 32.12 -2.85
N VAL A 215 -21.52 32.68 -1.73
CA VAL A 215 -21.50 34.14 -1.51
C VAL A 215 -20.66 34.83 -2.61
N ARG A 216 -19.52 34.25 -2.99
CA ARG A 216 -18.70 34.74 -4.11
C ARG A 216 -19.43 34.68 -5.46
N ARG A 217 -20.30 33.69 -5.70
CA ARG A 217 -21.14 33.57 -6.90
C ARG A 217 -22.32 34.53 -6.93
N MET A 218 -22.78 35.04 -5.78
CA MET A 218 -23.88 36.02 -5.70
C MET A 218 -23.42 37.45 -6.02
N VAL A 219 -22.19 37.82 -5.68
CA VAL A 219 -21.62 39.19 -5.82
C VAL A 219 -21.43 39.76 -7.25
N PRO A 220 -21.26 38.99 -8.34
CA PRO A 220 -21.15 39.53 -9.71
C PRO A 220 -22.39 40.33 -10.13
N LYS A 221 -22.23 41.33 -11.01
CA LYS A 221 -23.35 42.20 -11.43
C LYS A 221 -24.43 41.46 -12.21
N GLU A 222 -24.03 40.36 -12.83
CA GLU A 222 -24.82 39.51 -13.69
C GLU A 222 -25.94 38.77 -12.94
N THR A 223 -25.89 38.72 -11.59
CA THR A 223 -26.94 38.15 -10.73
C THR A 223 -28.08 39.13 -10.44
N GLY A 224 -27.92 40.42 -10.78
CA GLY A 224 -28.87 41.48 -10.44
C GLY A 224 -28.91 41.88 -8.96
N ILE A 225 -28.08 41.29 -8.07
CA ILE A 225 -28.17 41.58 -6.64
C ILE A 225 -27.68 43.01 -6.32
N ILE A 226 -28.57 43.84 -5.77
CA ILE A 226 -28.30 45.25 -5.45
C ILE A 226 -27.49 45.41 -4.15
N LYS A 227 -27.58 44.41 -3.26
CA LYS A 227 -26.90 44.38 -1.97
C LYS A 227 -25.96 43.19 -1.92
N GLN A 228 -24.72 43.43 -1.49
CA GLN A 228 -23.77 42.35 -1.28
C GLN A 228 -24.13 41.60 0.01
N PRO A 229 -24.27 40.26 -0.04
CA PRO A 229 -24.48 39.47 1.16
C PRO A 229 -23.33 39.64 2.16
N PHE A 230 -23.66 39.78 3.43
CA PHE A 230 -22.69 39.84 4.51
C PHE A 230 -22.43 38.42 5.04
N TYR A 231 -21.17 37.98 4.97
CA TYR A 231 -20.75 36.63 5.33
C TYR A 231 -19.77 36.65 6.50
N VAL A 232 -20.01 35.79 7.51
CA VAL A 232 -19.10 35.62 8.64
C VAL A 232 -18.91 34.13 8.95
N PRO A 233 -17.70 33.57 8.79
CA PRO A 233 -17.36 32.29 9.37
C PRO A 233 -17.02 32.47 10.85
N LEU A 234 -17.66 31.69 11.72
CA LEU A 234 -17.30 31.53 13.12
C LEU A 234 -16.79 30.09 13.29
N SER A 235 -15.51 29.91 13.61
CA SER A 235 -14.88 28.61 13.88
C SER A 235 -14.18 28.64 15.24
N PRO A 236 -14.22 27.55 16.04
CA PRO A 236 -13.53 27.47 17.32
C PRO A 236 -12.00 27.32 17.15
N ASP A 237 -11.55 26.91 15.97
CA ASP A 237 -10.15 26.64 15.66
C ASP A 237 -9.76 27.17 14.25
N SER A 238 -8.46 27.27 13.96
CA SER A 238 -7.96 27.72 12.65
C SER A 238 -7.84 26.59 11.61
N THR A 239 -8.29 25.38 11.95
CA THR A 239 -8.13 24.15 11.15
C THR A 239 -9.41 23.66 10.49
N SER A 240 -10.58 24.07 10.98
CA SER A 240 -11.87 23.69 10.44
C SER A 240 -12.11 24.32 9.06
N GLY A 241 -12.30 23.46 8.06
CA GLY A 241 -12.64 23.86 6.69
C GLY A 241 -14.10 24.33 6.59
N PRO A 242 -14.43 25.11 5.54
CA PRO A 242 -15.76 25.71 5.39
C PRO A 242 -16.87 24.66 5.32
N ILE A 243 -18.10 25.06 5.61
CA ILE A 243 -19.25 24.18 5.44
C ILE A 243 -19.51 23.99 3.94
N TRP A 244 -19.76 22.73 3.55
CA TRP A 244 -20.16 22.38 2.20
C TRP A 244 -21.38 21.47 2.17
N LEU A 245 -22.20 21.68 1.15
CA LEU A 245 -23.43 20.98 0.86
C LEU A 245 -23.19 20.07 -0.34
N THR A 246 -23.57 18.80 -0.19
CA THR A 246 -23.61 17.76 -1.23
C THR A 246 -24.94 17.03 -1.15
N PRO A 247 -25.48 16.45 -2.24
CA PRO A 247 -26.71 15.68 -2.18
C PRO A 247 -26.56 14.51 -1.20
N TRP A 248 -27.57 14.29 -0.36
CA TRP A 248 -27.56 13.20 0.63
C TRP A 248 -28.09 11.92 0.00
N GLU A 249 -27.33 10.83 0.09
CA GLU A 249 -27.71 9.49 -0.32
C GLU A 249 -27.65 8.51 0.87
N PRO A 250 -28.48 7.44 0.88
CA PRO A 250 -28.34 6.37 1.86
C PRO A 250 -27.06 5.57 1.60
N ILE A 251 -26.06 5.73 2.48
CA ILE A 251 -24.84 4.93 2.48
C ILE A 251 -25.23 3.44 2.62
N LYS A 252 -24.92 2.64 1.60
CA LYS A 252 -25.20 1.19 1.61
C LYS A 252 -24.06 0.44 2.30
N ASP A 253 -24.42 -0.46 3.22
CA ASP A 253 -23.49 -1.38 3.91
C ASP A 253 -22.95 -2.50 2.99
N SER A 254 -22.50 -2.16 1.78
CA SER A 254 -21.94 -3.11 0.82
C SER A 254 -21.06 -2.44 -0.25
N GLU A 255 -19.86 -2.00 0.14
CA GLU A 255 -18.61 -2.59 -0.38
C GLU A 255 -17.39 -1.91 0.25
N SER A 256 -16.33 -2.69 0.54
CA SER A 256 -15.05 -2.16 0.97
C SER A 256 -14.41 -1.39 -0.19
N GLY A 257 -14.60 -0.05 -0.20
CA GLY A 257 -14.30 0.82 -1.34
C GLY A 257 -13.02 0.45 -2.07
N ALA A 258 -13.17 -0.16 -3.25
CA ALA A 258 -12.05 -0.70 -4.01
C ALA A 258 -11.05 0.42 -4.31
N LYS A 259 -9.75 0.14 -4.16
CA LYS A 259 -8.73 1.09 -4.64
C LYS A 259 -8.95 1.26 -6.15
N PRO A 260 -9.10 2.50 -6.66
CA PRO A 260 -9.19 2.71 -8.10
C PRO A 260 -7.93 2.12 -8.76
N ALA A 261 -8.13 1.40 -9.86
CA ALA A 261 -7.03 0.77 -10.56
C ALA A 261 -6.07 1.86 -11.07
N PRO A 262 -4.74 1.69 -10.94
CA PRO A 262 -3.76 2.69 -11.35
C PRO A 262 -3.88 2.94 -12.86
N GLY A 263 -4.47 4.09 -13.23
CA GLY A 263 -4.81 4.43 -14.62
C GLY A 263 -6.15 5.17 -14.80
N GLN A 264 -7.01 5.25 -13.78
CA GLN A 264 -8.30 5.99 -13.84
C GLN A 264 -8.29 7.32 -13.05
N SER A 265 -7.14 7.96 -12.87
CA SER A 265 -7.05 9.29 -12.27
C SER A 265 -7.68 10.36 -13.18
N SER A 266 -8.70 11.07 -12.69
CA SER A 266 -9.13 12.32 -13.32
C SER A 266 -7.99 13.36 -13.22
N PRO A 267 -7.85 14.32 -14.16
CA PRO A 267 -6.68 15.21 -14.20
C PRO A 267 -6.57 16.20 -13.02
N ASN A 268 -7.55 16.23 -12.11
CA ASN A 268 -7.64 17.16 -10.98
C ASN A 268 -7.57 16.49 -9.60
N THR A 269 -7.36 15.17 -9.49
CA THR A 269 -7.24 14.51 -8.17
C THR A 269 -5.80 14.43 -7.65
N MET A 270 -5.69 14.54 -6.33
CA MET A 270 -4.45 14.65 -5.56
C MET A 270 -4.42 13.53 -4.52
N PHE A 271 -3.25 12.92 -4.27
CA PHE A 271 -3.11 11.87 -3.24
C PHE A 271 -2.14 12.37 -2.18
N LEU A 272 -2.61 12.46 -0.92
CA LEU A 272 -1.80 12.98 0.17
C LEU A 272 -1.13 11.84 0.93
N ARG A 273 0.14 12.03 1.28
CA ARG A 273 0.91 11.13 2.14
C ARG A 273 1.44 11.92 3.33
N LEU A 274 1.04 11.54 4.54
CA LEU A 274 1.39 12.21 5.79
C LEU A 274 2.33 11.33 6.60
N SER A 275 3.54 11.78 6.90
CA SER A 275 4.40 11.11 7.88
C SER A 275 4.31 11.84 9.22
N LEU A 276 3.99 11.08 10.27
CA LEU A 276 3.92 11.58 11.64
C LEU A 276 5.26 11.32 12.35
N PHE A 277 5.64 12.25 13.22
CA PHE A 277 6.87 12.18 14.01
C PHE A 277 6.52 12.36 15.49
N THR A 278 7.06 11.48 16.34
CA THR A 278 6.72 11.29 17.77
C THR A 278 5.23 10.99 18.06
N PRO A 279 4.89 10.40 19.23
CA PRO A 279 3.50 10.27 19.64
C PRO A 279 2.81 11.64 19.65
N CYS A 280 1.84 11.80 18.75
CA CYS A 280 1.13 13.06 18.58
C CYS A 280 0.32 13.38 19.86
N ASP A 281 0.37 14.63 20.33
CA ASP A 281 -0.44 15.11 21.45
C ASP A 281 -1.94 14.90 21.18
N ALA A 282 -2.73 14.61 22.21
CA ALA A 282 -4.15 14.29 22.07
C ALA A 282 -4.96 15.43 21.42
N SER A 283 -4.65 16.70 21.72
CA SER A 283 -5.29 17.86 21.09
C SER A 283 -4.94 17.95 19.60
N ILE A 284 -3.65 17.85 19.28
CA ILE A 284 -3.18 17.87 17.88
C ILE A 284 -3.74 16.68 17.10
N ARG A 285 -3.83 15.49 17.71
CA ARG A 285 -4.43 14.27 17.14
C ARG A 285 -5.89 14.50 16.78
N GLN A 286 -6.68 15.05 17.70
CA GLN A 286 -8.10 15.33 17.48
C GLN A 286 -8.30 16.36 16.35
N ASN A 287 -7.52 17.44 16.35
CA ASN A 287 -7.59 18.47 15.32
C ASN A 287 -7.14 17.94 13.95
N LEU A 288 -6.09 17.12 13.89
CA LEU A 288 -5.62 16.48 12.65
C LEU A 288 -6.63 15.45 12.14
N GLN A 289 -7.24 14.65 13.01
CA GLN A 289 -8.32 13.72 12.66
C GLN A 289 -9.54 14.48 12.11
N ARG A 290 -9.93 15.58 12.75
CA ARG A 290 -11.02 16.46 12.28
C ARG A 290 -10.69 17.09 10.93
N TRP A 291 -9.47 17.60 10.75
CA TRP A 291 -9.02 18.14 9.46
C TRP A 291 -9.03 17.06 8.38
N MET A 292 -8.41 15.89 8.62
CA MET A 292 -8.38 14.81 7.63
C MET A 292 -9.79 14.37 7.22
N THR A 293 -10.69 14.19 8.18
CA THR A 293 -12.03 13.62 7.92
C THR A 293 -13.10 14.64 7.47
N GLN A 294 -13.15 15.84 8.07
CA GLN A 294 -14.19 16.85 7.84
C GLN A 294 -13.71 18.08 7.05
N GLY A 295 -12.44 18.50 7.22
CA GLY A 295 -11.91 19.79 6.72
C GLY A 295 -10.97 19.73 5.51
N SER A 296 -10.52 18.55 5.08
CA SER A 296 -9.47 18.40 4.07
C SER A 296 -9.98 18.68 2.65
N PRO A 297 -9.25 19.43 1.80
CA PRO A 297 -9.74 19.84 0.48
C PRO A 297 -10.21 18.68 -0.41
N PHE A 298 -11.38 18.86 -1.04
CA PHE A 298 -12.05 17.85 -1.89
C PHE A 298 -11.15 17.27 -3.00
N ALA A 299 -10.19 18.03 -3.52
CA ALA A 299 -9.24 17.57 -4.53
C ALA A 299 -8.37 16.39 -4.06
N ILE A 300 -8.21 16.20 -2.75
CA ILE A 300 -7.45 15.10 -2.15
C ILE A 300 -8.31 13.83 -2.15
N GLU A 301 -8.05 12.90 -3.07
CA GLU A 301 -8.83 11.68 -3.28
C GLU A 301 -8.60 10.63 -2.18
N ASP A 302 -7.36 10.53 -1.67
CA ASP A 302 -7.01 9.65 -0.55
C ASP A 302 -5.93 10.28 0.34
N ILE A 303 -5.91 9.91 1.63
CA ILE A 303 -4.92 10.33 2.62
C ILE A 303 -4.30 9.09 3.25
N THR A 304 -3.02 8.83 2.95
CA THR A 304 -2.27 7.72 3.56
C THR A 304 -1.33 8.25 4.64
N VAL A 305 -1.57 7.86 5.89
CA VAL A 305 -0.55 8.02 6.95
C VAL A 305 0.57 7.01 6.73
N VAL A 306 1.82 7.49 6.79
CA VAL A 306 3.06 6.71 6.66
C VAL A 306 3.96 7.07 7.84
N GLU A 307 3.57 6.55 9.00
CA GLU A 307 4.49 6.25 10.09
C GLU A 307 5.52 5.22 9.61
N ARG A 308 6.76 5.30 10.09
CA ARG A 308 7.70 4.16 10.29
C ARG A 308 9.11 4.56 10.74
N ALA A 309 9.74 5.55 10.13
CA ALA A 309 11.21 5.66 10.14
C ALA A 309 11.90 5.77 11.51
N VAL A 310 11.24 6.34 12.54
CA VAL A 310 11.76 6.40 13.91
C VAL A 310 11.48 5.08 14.65
N GLN A 311 10.22 4.64 14.68
CA GLN A 311 9.81 3.39 15.34
C GLN A 311 10.49 2.14 14.74
N ASP A 312 10.69 2.07 13.43
CA ASP A 312 11.46 1.01 12.76
C ASP A 312 12.93 1.03 13.20
N ALA A 313 13.51 2.23 13.42
CA ALA A 313 14.89 2.39 13.88
C ALA A 313 15.03 1.99 15.37
N GLU A 314 14.16 2.48 16.25
CA GLU A 314 14.09 2.09 17.67
C GLU A 314 13.84 0.58 17.82
N ALA A 315 12.96 -0.01 17.01
CA ALA A 315 12.74 -1.45 16.99
C ALA A 315 13.93 -2.26 16.43
N THR A 316 14.75 -1.66 15.54
CA THR A 316 15.99 -2.26 15.05
C THR A 316 17.08 -2.21 16.13
N GLU A 317 17.23 -1.07 16.80
CA GLU A 317 18.16 -0.86 17.91
C GLU A 317 17.84 -1.81 19.07
N ALA A 318 16.59 -1.84 19.53
CA ALA A 318 16.13 -2.76 20.56
C ALA A 318 16.33 -4.23 20.18
N LEU A 319 16.06 -4.62 18.92
CA LEU A 319 16.34 -5.98 18.43
C LEU A 319 17.84 -6.33 18.54
N VAL A 320 18.72 -5.36 18.32
CA VAL A 320 20.17 -5.55 18.44
C VAL A 320 20.64 -5.55 19.90
N GLU A 321 20.12 -4.69 20.78
CA GLU A 321 20.37 -4.82 22.23
C GLU A 321 20.01 -6.22 22.76
N HIS A 322 18.87 -6.77 22.31
CA HIS A 322 18.42 -8.11 22.70
C HIS A 322 19.26 -9.24 22.07
N LEU A 323 19.90 -9.02 20.92
CA LEU A 323 20.89 -9.92 20.31
C LEU A 323 22.24 -9.93 21.07
N LEU A 324 22.52 -8.87 21.84
CA LEU A 324 23.78 -8.65 22.53
C LEU A 324 23.76 -9.10 24.00
N MET A 325 22.59 -9.48 24.51
CA MET A 325 22.40 -10.01 25.88
C MET A 325 23.00 -11.42 26.03
N PRO A 326 24.03 -11.63 26.88
CA PRO A 326 24.60 -12.94 27.08
C PRO A 326 23.66 -13.87 27.86
N SER A 327 23.65 -15.15 27.51
CA SER A 327 22.88 -16.20 28.21
C SER A 327 23.33 -16.45 29.67
N THR A 328 24.36 -15.76 30.16
CA THR A 328 24.89 -15.82 31.52
C THR A 328 25.22 -14.40 32.04
N PRO A 329 24.81 -14.02 33.26
CA PRO A 329 24.82 -12.63 33.73
C PRO A 329 26.19 -12.16 34.26
N SER A 330 27.29 -12.56 33.63
CA SER A 330 28.66 -12.38 34.17
C SER A 330 29.67 -11.77 33.19
N SER A 331 29.20 -11.11 32.12
CA SER A 331 30.02 -10.24 31.28
C SER A 331 29.21 -9.04 30.82
N SER A 332 29.73 -7.83 31.02
CA SER A 332 29.09 -6.57 30.61
C SER A 332 29.64 -6.06 29.26
N THR A 333 30.11 -6.96 28.41
CA THR A 333 30.69 -6.63 27.09
C THR A 333 29.71 -7.03 26.00
N VAL A 334 29.08 -6.02 25.39
CA VAL A 334 28.39 -6.10 24.09
C VAL A 334 29.29 -6.86 23.11
N SER A 335 28.83 -8.02 22.62
CA SER A 335 29.70 -8.91 21.85
C SER A 335 28.91 -9.84 20.92
N PHE A 336 29.00 -9.59 19.61
CA PHE A 336 28.43 -10.42 18.55
C PHE A 336 29.20 -11.74 18.36
N GLN A 337 29.42 -12.54 19.41
CA GLN A 337 30.36 -13.68 19.39
C GLN A 337 30.00 -14.81 18.41
N TRP A 338 28.76 -14.81 17.91
CA TRP A 338 28.26 -15.70 16.86
C TRP A 338 28.64 -15.26 15.43
N LEU A 339 29.17 -14.05 15.25
CA LEU A 339 29.69 -13.52 13.99
C LEU A 339 31.22 -13.70 13.85
N PRO A 340 31.74 -13.85 12.61
CA PRO A 340 33.16 -13.68 12.31
C PRO A 340 33.71 -12.28 12.67
N GLU A 341 35.02 -12.15 12.87
CA GLU A 341 35.67 -10.93 13.37
C GLU A 341 35.40 -9.66 12.53
N ARG A 342 35.31 -9.77 11.19
CA ARG A 342 34.96 -8.61 10.35
C ARG A 342 33.48 -8.26 10.47
N ALA A 343 32.60 -9.26 10.41
CA ALA A 343 31.18 -9.11 10.68
C ALA A 343 30.89 -8.49 12.07
N GLN A 344 31.62 -8.87 13.14
CA GLN A 344 31.51 -8.20 14.45
C GLN A 344 31.84 -6.70 14.38
N SER A 345 32.86 -6.36 13.59
CA SER A 345 33.30 -4.97 13.39
C SER A 345 32.27 -4.16 12.60
N GLU A 346 31.75 -4.70 11.50
CA GLU A 346 30.69 -4.08 10.68
C GLU A 346 29.39 -3.93 11.48
N ALA A 347 28.97 -4.96 12.23
CA ALA A 347 27.77 -4.92 13.08
C ALA A 347 27.85 -3.82 14.15
N SER A 348 29.01 -3.66 14.77
CA SER A 348 29.26 -2.61 15.76
C SER A 348 29.23 -1.20 15.13
N ALA A 349 29.78 -1.06 13.92
CA ALA A 349 29.73 0.21 13.18
C ALA A 349 28.30 0.58 12.73
N LEU A 350 27.54 -0.38 12.20
CA LEU A 350 26.16 -0.18 11.76
C LEU A 350 25.19 0.12 12.92
N LEU A 351 25.44 -0.46 14.10
CA LEU A 351 24.73 -0.10 15.32
C LEU A 351 25.07 1.34 15.74
N HIS A 352 26.35 1.70 15.81
CA HIS A 352 26.77 3.04 16.21
C HIS A 352 26.30 4.16 15.26
N ASP A 353 26.26 3.86 13.95
CA ASP A 353 25.65 4.73 12.93
C ASP A 353 24.14 4.95 13.18
N LEU A 354 23.44 3.95 13.71
CA LEU A 354 22.02 4.02 14.05
C LEU A 354 21.77 4.77 15.37
N GLU A 355 22.51 4.43 16.44
CA GLU A 355 22.53 5.16 17.72
C GLU A 355 22.75 6.67 17.48
N THR A 356 23.74 7.01 16.66
CA THR A 356 24.09 8.41 16.31
C THR A 356 22.99 9.11 15.51
N ALA A 357 22.21 8.38 14.72
CA ALA A 357 21.07 8.91 13.98
C ALA A 357 19.81 9.07 14.85
N LEU A 358 19.62 8.20 15.85
CA LEU A 358 18.54 8.28 16.84
C LEU A 358 18.80 9.33 17.92
N HIS A 359 20.06 9.56 18.28
CA HIS A 359 20.48 10.48 19.35
C HIS A 359 21.47 11.56 18.83
N PRO A 360 21.03 12.45 17.91
CA PRO A 360 21.89 13.51 17.39
C PRO A 360 22.35 14.47 18.51
N PRO A 361 23.63 14.91 18.49
CA PRO A 361 24.23 15.64 19.60
C PRO A 361 23.59 17.02 19.81
N GLN A 362 23.10 17.26 21.03
CA GLN A 362 22.39 18.48 21.47
C GLN A 362 23.31 19.72 21.55
N SER A 363 23.82 20.16 20.40
CA SER A 363 24.74 21.30 20.27
C SER A 363 24.03 22.50 19.62
N THR A 364 24.09 23.64 20.29
CA THR A 364 23.26 24.84 20.05
C THR A 364 23.69 25.68 18.84
N GLN A 365 24.33 25.09 17.84
CA GLN A 365 24.97 25.80 16.72
C GLN A 365 24.72 25.23 15.33
N PHE A 366 24.00 24.11 15.20
CA PHE A 366 23.57 23.62 13.88
C PHE A 366 22.22 24.25 13.49
N GLU A 367 22.03 24.47 12.19
CA GLU A 367 20.73 24.78 11.62
C GLU A 367 19.74 23.63 11.92
N TYR A 368 18.45 23.96 11.99
CA TYR A 368 17.40 22.97 12.23
C TYR A 368 17.40 21.95 11.08
N LEU A 369 17.92 20.75 11.34
CA LEU A 369 17.99 19.66 10.35
C LEU A 369 16.59 19.39 9.79
N ASP A 370 16.48 19.41 8.46
CA ASP A 370 15.25 19.02 7.77
C ASP A 370 14.83 17.62 8.23
N ALA A 371 13.61 17.49 8.75
CA ALA A 371 13.05 16.22 9.19
C ALA A 371 13.12 15.16 8.08
N THR A 372 13.03 15.59 6.81
CA THR A 372 13.21 14.74 5.63
C THR A 372 14.61 14.11 5.59
N GLN A 373 15.66 14.86 5.93
CA GLN A 373 17.03 14.37 5.97
C GLN A 373 17.27 13.44 7.17
N VAL A 374 16.68 13.73 8.34
CA VAL A 374 16.71 12.86 9.52
C VAL A 374 16.05 11.51 9.21
N VAL A 375 14.88 11.52 8.58
CA VAL A 375 14.16 10.33 8.11
C VAL A 375 14.97 9.52 7.11
N GLN A 376 15.59 10.17 6.12
CA GLN A 376 16.43 9.49 5.14
C GLN A 376 17.65 8.84 5.79
N ASN A 377 18.25 9.49 6.80
CA ASN A 377 19.36 8.92 7.56
C ASN A 377 18.92 7.71 8.40
N LEU A 378 17.91 7.86 9.26
CA LEU A 378 17.36 6.78 10.10
C LEU A 378 16.95 5.56 9.27
N SER A 379 16.16 5.79 8.21
CA SER A 379 15.71 4.72 7.32
C SER A 379 16.87 4.03 6.61
N LYS A 380 17.89 4.78 6.16
CA LYS A 380 19.12 4.22 5.57
C LYS A 380 19.89 3.33 6.55
N HIS A 381 20.09 3.79 7.78
CA HIS A 381 20.91 3.09 8.77
C HIS A 381 20.19 1.86 9.35
N SER A 382 18.89 1.97 9.69
CA SER A 382 18.05 0.82 10.04
C SER A 382 18.00 -0.21 8.89
N THR A 383 17.79 0.23 7.64
CA THR A 383 17.78 -0.67 6.48
C THR A 383 19.14 -1.36 6.26
N ALA A 384 20.26 -0.67 6.51
CA ALA A 384 21.59 -1.27 6.40
C ALA A 384 21.79 -2.37 7.45
N LEU A 385 21.46 -2.09 8.71
CA LEU A 385 21.56 -3.04 9.82
C LEU A 385 20.61 -4.25 9.64
N ILE A 386 19.37 -4.03 9.20
CA ILE A 386 18.42 -5.11 8.86
C ILE A 386 18.96 -5.98 7.72
N ASN A 387 19.52 -5.40 6.65
CA ASN A 387 20.11 -6.19 5.56
C ASN A 387 21.32 -7.01 6.04
N PHE A 388 22.18 -6.43 6.88
CA PHE A 388 23.33 -7.11 7.45
C PHE A 388 22.92 -8.29 8.35
N LEU A 389 21.90 -8.11 9.20
CA LEU A 389 21.34 -9.19 10.03
C LEU A 389 20.71 -10.30 9.18
N GLN A 390 20.02 -9.95 8.08
CA GLN A 390 19.49 -10.92 7.12
C GLN A 390 20.59 -11.72 6.42
N ASP A 391 21.68 -11.08 6.00
CA ASP A 391 22.79 -11.74 5.30
C ASP A 391 23.54 -12.75 6.17
N ASN A 392 23.66 -12.46 7.47
CA ASN A 392 24.31 -13.34 8.43
C ASN A 392 23.34 -14.35 9.10
N MET A 393 22.04 -14.32 8.79
CA MET A 393 21.03 -15.21 9.39
C MET A 393 21.32 -16.70 9.15
N ALA A 394 22.03 -17.03 8.06
CA ALA A 394 22.51 -18.38 7.79
C ALA A 394 23.47 -18.94 8.86
N LEU A 395 24.19 -18.08 9.60
CA LEU A 395 25.20 -18.46 10.59
C LEU A 395 24.62 -18.80 11.97
N LEU A 396 23.36 -18.44 12.23
CA LEU A 396 22.70 -18.64 13.52
C LEU A 396 22.24 -20.10 13.72
N ASP A 397 22.36 -20.59 14.94
CA ASP A 397 21.87 -21.91 15.36
C ASP A 397 20.37 -21.93 15.74
N GLU A 398 19.79 -23.13 15.86
CA GLU A 398 18.36 -23.32 16.17
C GLU A 398 17.95 -22.68 17.50
N THR A 399 18.83 -22.69 18.51
CA THR A 399 18.60 -22.05 19.82
C THR A 399 18.53 -20.53 19.72
N SER A 400 19.46 -19.91 18.99
CA SER A 400 19.54 -18.47 18.78
C SER A 400 18.37 -17.98 17.93
N LEU A 401 18.06 -18.70 16.85
CA LEU A 401 16.92 -18.42 15.97
C LEU A 401 15.57 -18.57 16.70
N SER A 402 15.42 -19.56 17.57
CA SER A 402 14.18 -19.72 18.37
C SER A 402 14.02 -18.58 19.37
N SER A 403 15.08 -18.24 20.12
CA SER A 403 15.10 -17.09 21.04
C SER A 403 14.77 -15.78 20.30
N LEU A 404 15.30 -15.59 19.08
CA LEU A 404 14.95 -14.46 18.23
C LEU A 404 13.49 -14.47 17.78
N GLN A 405 12.96 -15.62 17.36
CA GLN A 405 11.58 -15.72 16.89
C GLN A 405 10.58 -15.30 17.99
N ASP A 406 10.81 -15.76 19.22
CA ASP A 406 9.95 -15.44 20.37
C ASP A 406 10.07 -13.97 20.80
N ARG A 407 11.25 -13.35 20.61
CA ARG A 407 11.52 -11.95 21.02
C ARG A 407 11.14 -10.90 19.97
N ILE A 408 11.21 -11.22 18.67
CA ILE A 408 10.79 -10.32 17.59
C ILE A 408 9.28 -10.08 17.64
N GLY A 409 8.50 -11.11 18.00
CA GLY A 409 7.04 -11.01 18.08
C GLY A 409 6.43 -10.45 16.79
N ASN A 410 5.87 -9.23 16.88
CA ASN A 410 5.24 -8.52 15.77
C ASN A 410 6.11 -7.40 15.15
N SER A 411 7.30 -7.08 15.67
CA SER A 411 8.06 -5.88 15.26
C SER A 411 8.55 -5.96 13.81
N SER A 412 8.91 -7.16 13.31
CA SER A 412 9.29 -7.36 11.92
C SER A 412 8.76 -8.69 11.37
N ILE A 413 7.64 -8.60 10.64
CA ILE A 413 7.00 -9.74 9.96
C ILE A 413 7.97 -10.41 8.96
N GLU A 414 8.81 -9.62 8.27
CA GLU A 414 9.77 -10.14 7.29
C GLU A 414 10.91 -10.93 7.96
N LEU A 415 11.48 -10.43 9.05
CA LEU A 415 12.50 -11.16 9.81
C LEU A 415 11.91 -12.42 10.45
N SER A 416 10.71 -12.32 11.05
CA SER A 416 9.99 -13.47 11.64
C SER A 416 9.74 -14.58 10.60
N LYS A 417 9.34 -14.22 9.37
CA LYS A 417 9.18 -15.18 8.26
C LYS A 417 10.51 -15.82 7.86
N ARG A 418 11.60 -15.05 7.70
CA ARG A 418 12.93 -15.59 7.35
C ARG A 418 13.50 -16.51 8.43
N ILE A 419 13.26 -16.20 9.70
CA ILE A 419 13.70 -17.03 10.83
C ILE A 419 12.94 -18.37 10.86
N LYS A 420 11.61 -18.36 10.67
CA LYS A 420 10.80 -19.60 10.51
C LYS A 420 11.31 -20.45 9.35
N MET A 421 11.56 -19.82 8.20
CA MET A 421 12.16 -20.48 7.03
C MET A 421 13.51 -21.12 7.40
N ARG A 422 14.46 -20.39 8.02
CA ARG A 422 15.78 -20.91 8.44
C ARG A 422 15.64 -22.07 9.45
N LEU A 423 14.76 -21.97 10.44
CA LEU A 423 14.48 -23.05 11.40
C LEU A 423 13.98 -24.33 10.70
N SER A 424 13.03 -24.19 9.77
CA SER A 424 12.53 -25.30 8.96
C SER A 424 13.57 -25.85 7.95
N LEU A 425 14.70 -25.16 7.72
CA LEU A 425 15.87 -25.74 7.03
C LEU A 425 16.76 -26.57 7.95
N ILE A 426 17.01 -26.09 9.19
CA ILE A 426 17.94 -26.72 10.15
C ILE A 426 17.37 -28.03 10.68
N ARG A 427 16.08 -28.05 11.06
CA ARG A 427 15.37 -29.20 11.65
C ARG A 427 15.68 -30.53 10.94
N GLU A 428 16.20 -31.49 11.70
CA GLU A 428 16.58 -32.81 11.17
C GLU A 428 15.37 -33.71 10.87
N TYR A 429 14.32 -33.63 11.71
CA TYR A 429 13.13 -34.47 11.62
C TYR A 429 11.94 -33.72 11.03
N VAL A 430 11.41 -34.25 9.93
CA VAL A 430 10.16 -33.79 9.29
C VAL A 430 9.33 -35.03 8.94
N PRO A 431 8.01 -35.07 9.25
CA PRO A 431 7.13 -36.18 8.90
C PRO A 431 7.13 -36.50 7.39
N VAL A 432 7.20 -37.80 7.07
CA VAL A 432 7.25 -38.28 5.69
C VAL A 432 5.84 -38.60 5.20
N GLU A 433 5.07 -37.56 4.90
CA GLU A 433 3.66 -37.67 4.49
C GLU A 433 3.46 -37.28 3.02
N THR A 434 3.01 -38.24 2.20
CA THR A 434 2.68 -38.03 0.79
C THR A 434 1.25 -37.53 0.62
N SER A 435 1.08 -36.49 -0.18
CA SER A 435 -0.22 -35.93 -0.54
C SER A 435 -0.83 -36.59 -1.79
N ILE A 436 -2.15 -36.49 -1.92
CA ILE A 436 -2.91 -36.97 -3.09
C ILE A 436 -3.28 -35.77 -3.97
N VAL A 437 -3.07 -35.90 -5.28
CA VAL A 437 -3.47 -34.92 -6.31
C VAL A 437 -4.33 -35.61 -7.35
N LYS A 438 -5.38 -34.91 -7.82
CA LYS A 438 -6.24 -35.37 -8.91
C LYS A 438 -5.78 -34.74 -10.23
N PHE A 439 -5.67 -35.55 -11.27
CA PHE A 439 -5.22 -35.14 -12.60
C PHE A 439 -6.32 -35.38 -13.64
N THR A 440 -6.31 -34.60 -14.72
CA THR A 440 -7.28 -34.69 -15.83
C THR A 440 -6.67 -35.23 -17.12
N ASP A 441 -5.34 -35.17 -17.23
CA ASP A 441 -4.49 -35.68 -18.29
C ASP A 441 -3.96 -37.09 -17.95
N LYS A 442 -3.22 -37.69 -18.89
CA LYS A 442 -2.41 -38.89 -18.60
C LYS A 442 -0.99 -38.48 -18.21
N SER A 443 -0.34 -39.32 -17.40
CA SER A 443 1.06 -39.14 -17.01
C SER A 443 1.98 -39.46 -18.19
N GLU A 444 3.01 -38.64 -18.44
CA GLU A 444 4.00 -38.87 -19.49
C GLU A 444 5.39 -39.24 -18.93
N PRO A 445 6.15 -40.12 -19.62
CA PRO A 445 7.53 -40.44 -19.25
C PRO A 445 8.45 -39.21 -19.36
N ARG A 446 9.29 -38.98 -18.36
CA ARG A 446 10.22 -37.83 -18.25
C ARG A 446 9.57 -36.44 -18.25
N GLN A 447 8.25 -36.37 -18.03
CA GLN A 447 7.54 -35.13 -17.70
C GLN A 447 8.18 -34.45 -16.48
N HIS A 448 8.54 -33.16 -16.60
CA HIS A 448 9.11 -32.34 -15.51
C HIS A 448 8.05 -31.54 -14.76
N ILE A 449 7.07 -30.99 -15.49
CA ILE A 449 5.94 -30.26 -14.90
C ILE A 449 4.59 -30.81 -15.36
N ARG A 450 3.58 -30.70 -14.48
CA ARG A 450 2.19 -31.09 -14.72
C ARG A 450 1.24 -30.19 -13.95
N THR A 451 -0.03 -30.09 -14.33
CA THR A 451 -1.05 -29.40 -13.50
C THR A 451 -2.15 -30.36 -13.06
N GLY A 452 -2.75 -30.07 -11.91
CA GLY A 452 -3.78 -30.91 -11.29
C GLY A 452 -4.60 -30.15 -10.25
N TRP A 453 -5.27 -30.90 -9.39
CA TRP A 453 -6.18 -30.37 -8.37
C TRP A 453 -5.96 -31.04 -7.01
N LYS A 454 -5.80 -30.21 -5.96
CA LYS A 454 -5.76 -30.63 -4.55
C LYS A 454 -6.69 -29.72 -3.76
N ASP A 455 -7.57 -30.28 -2.93
CA ASP A 455 -8.45 -29.53 -2.01
C ASP A 455 -9.30 -28.43 -2.70
N LYS A 456 -9.79 -28.72 -3.92
CA LYS A 456 -10.47 -27.79 -4.86
C LYS A 456 -9.63 -26.62 -5.39
N ARG A 457 -8.33 -26.54 -5.07
CA ARG A 457 -7.37 -25.59 -5.62
C ARG A 457 -6.65 -26.21 -6.83
N ARG A 458 -6.35 -25.40 -7.86
CA ARG A 458 -5.52 -25.81 -8.99
C ARG A 458 -4.05 -25.74 -8.56
N VAL A 459 -3.27 -26.76 -8.90
CA VAL A 459 -1.87 -26.92 -8.49
C VAL A 459 -0.95 -27.20 -9.68
N LEU A 460 0.30 -26.75 -9.58
CA LEU A 460 1.43 -27.17 -10.41
C LEU A 460 2.21 -28.26 -9.67
N ILE A 461 2.72 -29.24 -10.40
CA ILE A 461 3.54 -30.33 -9.85
C ILE A 461 4.89 -30.31 -10.59
N GLU A 462 5.99 -30.17 -9.83
CA GLU A 462 7.38 -30.32 -10.32
C GLU A 462 7.86 -31.72 -9.96
N TYR A 463 8.27 -32.53 -10.94
CA TYR A 463 8.69 -33.92 -10.72
C TYR A 463 10.20 -34.14 -10.89
N TRP A 464 10.82 -34.85 -9.94
CA TRP A 464 12.14 -35.45 -10.14
C TRP A 464 12.11 -36.96 -10.02
N TYR A 465 13.09 -37.58 -10.68
CA TYR A 465 13.24 -39.02 -10.78
C TYR A 465 14.44 -39.40 -9.91
N TYR A 466 14.25 -40.35 -8.98
CA TYR A 466 15.28 -40.75 -8.02
C TYR A 466 15.90 -42.12 -8.36
N ASP A 467 15.46 -42.72 -9.46
CA ASP A 467 15.88 -44.02 -9.99
C ASP A 467 16.33 -43.87 -11.44
N ASP A 468 17.48 -44.45 -11.78
CA ASP A 468 17.94 -44.64 -13.16
C ASP A 468 17.71 -46.11 -13.51
N ALA A 469 16.97 -46.37 -14.60
CA ALA A 469 16.30 -47.63 -14.90
C ALA A 469 17.20 -48.83 -15.28
N LEU A 470 18.25 -49.09 -14.50
CA LEU A 470 19.27 -50.12 -14.67
C LEU A 470 19.47 -50.98 -13.41
N ASP A 471 19.26 -50.46 -12.19
CA ASP A 471 19.55 -51.15 -10.92
C ASP A 471 18.37 -51.14 -9.93
N SER A 472 17.29 -51.85 -10.27
CA SER A 472 16.05 -51.91 -9.47
C SER A 472 16.18 -52.56 -8.08
N HIS A 473 17.37 -53.02 -7.69
CA HIS A 473 17.62 -53.71 -6.42
C HIS A 473 17.73 -52.78 -5.19
N HIS A 474 17.79 -51.45 -5.37
CA HIS A 474 17.92 -50.49 -4.27
C HIS A 474 16.76 -49.48 -4.14
N ALA A 475 15.74 -49.58 -4.99
CA ALA A 475 14.64 -48.60 -5.11
C ALA A 475 13.93 -48.22 -3.80
N ASP A 476 13.79 -49.13 -2.82
CA ASP A 476 13.22 -48.84 -1.50
C ASP A 476 14.16 -47.98 -0.62
N ALA A 477 15.47 -48.20 -0.70
CA ALA A 477 16.47 -47.41 0.04
C ALA A 477 16.61 -46.01 -0.59
N ASP A 478 16.64 -45.94 -1.91
CA ASP A 478 16.67 -44.68 -2.65
C ASP A 478 15.36 -43.89 -2.45
N TYR A 479 14.21 -44.56 -2.42
CA TYR A 479 12.94 -43.93 -2.02
C TYR A 479 12.99 -43.39 -0.59
N GLN A 480 13.43 -44.18 0.40
CA GLN A 480 13.54 -43.70 1.79
C GLN A 480 14.44 -42.46 1.90
N LYS A 481 15.55 -42.42 1.16
CA LYS A 481 16.49 -41.28 1.15
C LYS A 481 15.89 -40.06 0.42
N ALA A 482 15.28 -40.27 -0.74
CA ALA A 482 14.67 -39.20 -1.53
C ALA A 482 13.38 -38.65 -0.89
N SER A 483 12.58 -39.47 -0.20
CA SER A 483 11.33 -39.05 0.45
C SER A 483 11.58 -38.28 1.75
N LYS A 484 12.60 -38.64 2.55
CA LYS A 484 13.08 -37.80 3.67
C LYS A 484 13.54 -36.42 3.19
N GLN A 485 14.19 -36.39 2.04
CA GLN A 485 14.67 -35.16 1.40
C GLN A 485 13.50 -34.33 0.86
N ALA A 486 12.51 -34.95 0.21
CA ALA A 486 11.26 -34.33 -0.21
C ALA A 486 10.46 -33.74 0.95
N ALA A 487 10.37 -34.46 2.08
CA ALA A 487 9.71 -33.96 3.29
C ALA A 487 10.35 -32.66 3.80
N ARG A 488 11.68 -32.61 3.98
CA ARG A 488 12.39 -31.39 4.42
C ARG A 488 12.19 -30.20 3.47
N ILE A 489 12.34 -30.43 2.16
CA ILE A 489 12.15 -29.37 1.16
C ILE A 489 10.66 -28.93 1.10
N SER A 490 9.72 -29.87 1.23
CA SER A 490 8.29 -29.56 1.23
C SER A 490 7.83 -28.80 2.47
N ALA A 491 8.43 -29.04 3.64
CA ALA A 491 8.19 -28.23 4.83
C ALA A 491 8.66 -26.78 4.62
N PHE A 492 9.88 -26.58 4.11
CA PHE A 492 10.37 -25.26 3.72
C PHE A 492 9.46 -24.57 2.70
N LEU A 493 8.97 -25.28 1.68
CA LEU A 493 8.06 -24.73 0.67
C LEU A 493 6.65 -24.41 1.22
N GLN A 494 6.24 -24.99 2.35
CA GLN A 494 4.96 -24.70 3.01
C GLN A 494 5.00 -23.43 3.88
N GLU A 495 6.19 -22.90 4.21
CA GLU A 495 6.33 -21.63 4.90
C GLU A 495 5.83 -20.47 4.01
N GLU A 496 5.13 -19.48 4.58
CA GLU A 496 4.64 -18.33 3.82
C GLU A 496 5.75 -17.34 3.44
N MET A 497 6.46 -17.64 2.35
CA MET A 497 7.50 -16.77 1.81
C MET A 497 6.96 -15.40 1.36
N ASN A 498 7.79 -14.36 1.49
CA ASN A 498 7.53 -13.05 0.88
C ASN A 498 7.57 -13.16 -0.66
N GLU A 499 6.78 -12.39 -1.40
CA GLU A 499 6.76 -12.38 -2.87
C GLU A 499 8.15 -12.19 -3.51
N SER A 500 9.09 -11.54 -2.79
CA SER A 500 10.48 -11.34 -3.21
C SER A 500 11.33 -12.61 -3.23
N PHE A 501 10.89 -13.73 -2.63
CA PHE A 501 11.47 -15.06 -2.87
C PHE A 501 11.05 -15.67 -4.20
N ARG A 502 10.01 -15.12 -4.85
CA ARG A 502 9.50 -15.55 -6.17
C ARG A 502 9.24 -17.06 -6.22
N THR A 503 8.54 -17.60 -5.22
CA THR A 503 8.12 -19.01 -5.12
C THR A 503 6.60 -19.15 -5.16
N LEU A 504 6.14 -20.37 -5.48
CA LEU A 504 4.75 -20.77 -5.28
C LEU A 504 4.63 -21.46 -3.91
N LEU A 505 3.50 -21.27 -3.23
CA LEU A 505 3.24 -21.89 -1.92
C LEU A 505 3.15 -23.43 -2.06
N GLY A 506 3.96 -24.16 -1.29
CA GLY A 506 3.93 -25.60 -1.22
C GLY A 506 2.66 -26.14 -0.54
N MET A 507 2.16 -27.28 -1.02
CA MET A 507 0.99 -27.98 -0.48
C MET A 507 1.27 -29.46 -0.13
N GLY A 508 2.54 -29.82 0.01
CA GLY A 508 3.03 -31.20 0.16
C GLY A 508 3.82 -31.69 -1.06
N TYR A 509 4.06 -33.00 -1.12
CA TYR A 509 4.67 -33.68 -2.26
C TYR A 509 3.92 -34.99 -2.57
N VAL A 510 3.98 -35.45 -3.82
CA VAL A 510 3.45 -36.74 -4.29
C VAL A 510 4.58 -37.76 -4.49
N HIS A 511 4.22 -39.04 -4.48
CA HIS A 511 5.04 -40.14 -4.98
C HIS A 511 4.31 -40.83 -6.14
N GLU A 512 5.00 -41.10 -7.24
CA GLU A 512 4.42 -41.75 -8.42
C GLU A 512 5.37 -42.81 -8.97
N THR A 513 4.83 -44.01 -9.22
CA THR A 513 5.58 -45.21 -9.61
C THR A 513 5.10 -45.82 -10.94
N LEU A 514 4.15 -45.16 -11.62
CA LEU A 514 3.43 -45.72 -12.77
C LEU A 514 4.27 -45.89 -14.06
N HIS A 515 5.39 -45.15 -14.18
CA HIS A 515 6.24 -45.16 -15.39
C HIS A 515 7.73 -45.27 -15.05
N VAL A 516 8.22 -44.39 -14.18
CA VAL A 516 9.55 -44.40 -13.57
C VAL A 516 9.38 -43.82 -12.16
N HIS A 517 10.10 -44.35 -11.19
CA HIS A 517 10.04 -43.92 -9.79
C HIS A 517 10.38 -42.42 -9.64
N ARG A 518 9.36 -41.62 -9.28
CA ARG A 518 9.47 -40.15 -9.18
C ARG A 518 8.73 -39.58 -7.97
N LEU A 519 9.25 -38.49 -7.45
CA LEU A 519 8.62 -37.64 -6.44
C LEU A 519 8.23 -36.32 -7.09
N GLY A 520 7.24 -35.61 -6.57
CA GLY A 520 6.95 -34.27 -7.08
C GLY A 520 6.37 -33.28 -6.07
N PHE A 521 6.90 -32.07 -6.04
CA PHE A 521 6.40 -30.98 -5.18
C PHE A 521 5.08 -30.46 -5.70
N ILE A 522 4.12 -30.23 -4.79
CA ILE A 522 2.81 -29.67 -5.11
C ILE A 522 2.84 -28.18 -4.79
N TYR A 523 2.62 -27.35 -5.79
CA TYR A 523 2.59 -25.89 -5.67
C TYR A 523 1.19 -25.36 -5.90
N GLN A 524 0.67 -24.54 -4.99
CA GLN A 524 -0.58 -23.83 -5.18
C GLN A 524 -0.43 -22.74 -6.25
N LEU A 525 -1.34 -22.71 -7.22
CA LEU A 525 -1.43 -21.57 -8.14
C LEU A 525 -2.10 -20.36 -7.43
N PRO A 526 -1.60 -19.13 -7.59
CA PRO A 526 -2.29 -17.93 -7.12
C PRO A 526 -3.72 -17.84 -7.66
N ALA A 527 -4.63 -17.25 -6.90
CA ALA A 527 -6.06 -17.22 -7.26
C ALA A 527 -6.31 -16.48 -8.58
N ASP A 528 -5.60 -15.36 -8.82
CA ASP A 528 -5.62 -14.61 -10.07
C ASP A 528 -4.93 -15.34 -11.25
N LYS A 529 -4.14 -16.38 -10.96
CA LYS A 529 -3.48 -17.25 -11.94
C LYS A 529 -4.19 -18.59 -12.15
N ALA A 530 -5.27 -18.88 -11.42
CA ALA A 530 -5.98 -20.15 -11.50
C ALA A 530 -6.54 -20.45 -12.91
N ALA A 531 -6.81 -19.44 -13.73
CA ALA A 531 -7.25 -19.56 -15.13
C ALA A 531 -6.10 -19.52 -16.16
N MET A 532 -4.88 -19.14 -15.77
CA MET A 532 -3.72 -18.98 -16.66
C MET A 532 -2.91 -20.29 -16.78
N GLU A 533 -2.11 -20.44 -17.82
CA GLU A 533 -1.21 -21.59 -18.01
C GLU A 533 0.22 -21.28 -17.55
N PRO A 534 0.89 -22.20 -16.82
CA PRO A 534 2.29 -22.08 -16.43
C PRO A 534 3.20 -22.46 -17.61
N PHE A 535 4.09 -21.54 -18.01
CA PHE A 535 5.09 -21.78 -19.06
C PHE A 535 6.51 -21.69 -18.48
N PRO A 536 7.38 -22.68 -18.75
CA PRO A 536 8.82 -22.52 -18.59
C PRO A 536 9.34 -21.36 -19.45
N LEU A 537 10.20 -20.54 -18.87
CA LEU A 537 10.72 -19.36 -19.55
C LEU A 537 11.62 -19.72 -20.73
N SER A 538 12.31 -20.86 -20.69
CA SER A 538 13.05 -21.42 -21.82
C SER A 538 12.15 -21.68 -23.03
N ASP A 539 10.91 -22.10 -22.81
CA ASP A 539 9.90 -22.30 -23.85
C ASP A 539 9.41 -20.97 -24.44
N LEU A 540 9.19 -19.95 -23.60
CA LEU A 540 8.79 -18.63 -24.08
C LEU A 540 9.91 -17.89 -24.82
N ILE A 541 11.17 -18.04 -24.40
CA ILE A 541 12.37 -17.60 -25.14
C ILE A 541 12.44 -18.26 -26.53
N ASN A 542 11.91 -19.48 -26.68
CA ASN A 542 11.85 -20.17 -27.96
C ASN A 542 10.66 -19.73 -28.83
N ARG A 543 9.51 -19.38 -28.23
CA ARG A 543 8.25 -19.05 -28.91
C ARG A 543 8.10 -17.55 -29.25
N ILE A 544 8.42 -16.65 -28.32
CA ILE A 544 8.19 -15.20 -28.44
C ILE A 544 9.43 -14.52 -29.00
N LYS A 545 9.32 -13.89 -30.18
CA LYS A 545 10.46 -13.33 -30.92
C LYS A 545 10.98 -11.99 -30.40
N LEU A 546 10.12 -11.20 -29.74
CA LEU A 546 10.42 -9.84 -29.30
C LEU A 546 9.83 -9.62 -27.89
N VAL A 547 10.68 -9.23 -26.94
CA VAL A 547 10.30 -8.80 -25.59
C VAL A 547 11.11 -7.54 -25.24
N PRO A 548 10.47 -6.47 -24.73
CA PRO A 548 11.15 -5.21 -24.36
C PRO A 548 12.34 -5.41 -23.41
N LEU A 549 13.34 -4.52 -23.47
CA LEU A 549 14.53 -4.62 -22.62
C LEU A 549 14.21 -4.40 -21.13
N ASP A 550 13.32 -3.46 -20.80
CA ASP A 550 12.90 -3.21 -19.41
C ASP A 550 12.22 -4.45 -18.81
N VAL A 551 11.39 -5.16 -19.57
CA VAL A 551 10.73 -6.40 -19.14
C VAL A 551 11.78 -7.48 -18.85
N ARG A 552 12.79 -7.61 -19.72
CA ARG A 552 13.89 -8.58 -19.54
C ARG A 552 14.82 -8.21 -18.38
N ALA A 553 15.06 -6.91 -18.14
CA ALA A 553 15.85 -6.40 -17.00
C ALA A 553 15.10 -6.54 -15.67
N ARG A 554 13.80 -6.24 -15.63
CA ARG A 554 12.89 -6.42 -14.49
C ARG A 554 12.81 -7.89 -14.07
N LEU A 555 12.68 -8.79 -15.04
CA LEU A 555 12.66 -10.25 -14.86
C LEU A 555 14.00 -10.74 -14.27
N ALA A 556 15.12 -10.28 -14.83
CA ALA A 556 16.47 -10.55 -14.32
C ALA A 556 16.67 -10.03 -12.88
N GLY A 557 16.23 -8.80 -12.58
CA GLY A 557 16.29 -8.20 -11.25
C GLY A 557 15.47 -8.97 -10.22
N CYS A 558 14.25 -9.40 -10.58
CA CYS A 558 13.40 -10.23 -9.71
C CYS A 558 14.07 -11.57 -9.35
N ILE A 559 14.67 -12.25 -10.33
CA ILE A 559 15.34 -13.54 -10.11
C ILE A 559 16.64 -13.36 -9.30
N CYS A 560 17.39 -12.29 -9.55
CA CYS A 560 18.57 -11.92 -8.75
C CYS A 560 18.19 -11.66 -7.28
N GLN A 561 17.14 -10.87 -7.03
CA GLN A 561 16.65 -10.59 -5.67
C GLN A 561 16.19 -11.85 -4.94
N ALA A 562 15.49 -12.76 -5.62
CA ALA A 562 15.05 -14.04 -5.06
C ALA A 562 16.24 -14.94 -4.68
N MET A 563 17.28 -15.02 -5.52
CA MET A 563 18.51 -15.75 -5.22
C MET A 563 19.22 -15.18 -3.98
N LEU A 564 19.35 -13.85 -3.86
CA LEU A 564 19.93 -13.20 -2.66
C LEU A 564 19.13 -13.54 -1.39
N ASN A 565 17.80 -13.61 -1.49
CA ASN A 565 16.91 -14.01 -0.40
C ASN A 565 17.11 -15.48 0.02
N PHE A 566 17.28 -16.43 -0.92
CA PHE A 566 17.65 -17.81 -0.58
C PHE A 566 19.03 -17.89 0.08
N HIS A 567 20.02 -17.15 -0.43
CA HIS A 567 21.37 -17.15 0.12
C HIS A 567 21.45 -16.53 1.53
N SER A 568 20.50 -15.66 1.90
CA SER A 568 20.45 -15.04 3.25
C SER A 568 20.01 -16.05 4.32
N ILE A 569 19.13 -16.99 3.98
CA ILE A 569 18.69 -18.09 4.87
C ILE A 569 19.56 -19.36 4.77
N GLY A 570 20.67 -19.32 4.03
CA GLY A 570 21.55 -20.48 3.84
C GLY A 570 20.92 -21.60 3.00
N TRP A 571 20.10 -21.24 2.01
CA TRP A 571 19.55 -22.16 1.01
C TRP A 571 20.26 -21.98 -0.33
N PHE A 572 20.71 -23.08 -0.93
CA PHE A 572 21.36 -23.06 -2.25
C PHE A 572 20.49 -23.81 -3.27
N HIS A 573 20.16 -23.14 -4.37
CA HIS A 573 19.15 -23.59 -5.32
C HIS A 573 19.68 -24.70 -6.24
N LYS A 574 20.96 -24.65 -6.64
CA LYS A 574 21.69 -25.69 -7.37
C LYS A 574 21.22 -25.95 -8.82
N ALA A 575 20.02 -25.52 -9.21
CA ALA A 575 19.44 -25.73 -10.54
C ALA A 575 18.86 -24.46 -11.21
N ILE A 576 19.47 -23.28 -11.01
CA ILE A 576 19.04 -22.02 -11.67
C ILE A 576 19.22 -22.12 -13.19
N THR A 577 18.12 -22.20 -13.95
CA THR A 577 18.08 -22.22 -15.42
C THR A 577 16.76 -21.60 -15.93
N SER A 578 16.67 -21.21 -17.20
CA SER A 578 15.41 -20.71 -17.78
C SER A 578 14.29 -21.76 -17.86
N SER A 579 14.59 -23.06 -17.80
CA SER A 579 13.57 -24.12 -17.69
C SER A 579 12.97 -24.23 -16.28
N ASN A 580 13.66 -23.67 -15.28
CA ASN A 580 13.26 -23.68 -13.88
C ASN A 580 12.71 -22.31 -13.42
N ILE A 581 12.36 -21.43 -14.36
CA ILE A 581 11.53 -20.24 -14.13
C ILE A 581 10.19 -20.44 -14.83
N ILE A 582 9.10 -20.38 -14.08
CA ILE A 582 7.72 -20.38 -14.56
C ILE A 582 7.21 -18.94 -14.61
N VAL A 583 6.50 -18.59 -15.69
CA VAL A 583 5.61 -17.41 -15.76
C VAL A 583 4.24 -17.84 -16.26
N PHE A 584 3.22 -17.04 -16.00
CA PHE A 584 1.83 -17.39 -16.34
C PHE A 584 1.35 -16.63 -17.57
N GLY A 585 0.77 -17.36 -18.53
CA GLY A 585 0.17 -16.81 -19.75
C GLY A 585 -1.32 -17.12 -19.86
N GLU A 586 -2.07 -16.33 -20.64
CA GLU A 586 -3.43 -16.72 -21.02
C GLU A 586 -3.41 -18.03 -21.84
N PRO A 587 -4.40 -18.94 -21.66
CA PRO A 587 -4.48 -20.20 -22.41
C PRO A 587 -4.69 -19.93 -23.89
N GLY A 588 -3.63 -20.08 -24.68
CA GLY A 588 -3.59 -19.67 -26.08
C GLY A 588 -4.38 -20.60 -27.00
N LYS A 589 -5.46 -20.11 -27.60
CA LYS A 589 -5.96 -20.66 -28.87
C LYS A 589 -4.88 -20.42 -29.93
N SER A 590 -4.34 -21.50 -30.49
CA SER A 590 -3.18 -21.48 -31.38
C SER A 590 -3.54 -21.07 -32.82
N ASP A 591 -4.04 -19.84 -33.01
CA ASP A 591 -4.20 -19.25 -34.33
C ASP A 591 -2.88 -18.61 -34.79
N GLU A 592 -2.18 -19.28 -35.72
CA GLU A 592 -0.84 -18.95 -36.21
C GLU A 592 -0.71 -17.56 -36.86
N ASN A 593 -1.85 -16.93 -37.19
CA ASN A 593 -1.93 -15.57 -37.75
C ASN A 593 -1.83 -14.45 -36.70
N SER A 594 -1.79 -14.76 -35.40
CA SER A 594 -1.69 -13.74 -34.35
C SER A 594 -0.34 -13.01 -34.40
N SER A 595 -0.37 -11.67 -34.45
CA SER A 595 0.83 -10.86 -34.63
C SER A 595 1.77 -10.98 -33.42
N ASN A 596 3.03 -11.35 -33.69
CA ASN A 596 4.00 -11.77 -32.65
C ASN A 596 4.29 -10.71 -31.56
N ALA A 597 3.96 -9.43 -31.81
CA ALA A 597 4.15 -8.34 -30.85
C ALA A 597 3.18 -8.42 -29.65
N LEU A 598 1.97 -8.94 -29.86
CA LEU A 598 0.93 -9.03 -28.82
C LEU A 598 1.14 -10.22 -27.88
N LEU A 599 1.80 -11.28 -28.35
CA LEU A 599 2.02 -12.52 -27.56
C LEU A 599 2.74 -12.27 -26.23
N HIS A 600 3.61 -11.26 -26.14
CA HIS A 600 4.29 -10.93 -24.88
C HIS A 600 3.37 -10.23 -23.86
N GLN A 601 2.32 -9.55 -24.32
CA GLN A 601 1.34 -8.87 -23.45
C GLN A 601 0.39 -9.86 -22.78
N MET A 602 0.22 -11.06 -23.35
CA MET A 602 -0.57 -12.16 -22.79
C MET A 602 0.18 -12.95 -21.70
N ILE A 603 1.43 -12.59 -21.37
CA ILE A 603 2.28 -13.25 -20.36
C ILE A 603 2.59 -12.29 -19.21
N ASP A 604 2.36 -12.72 -17.97
CA ASP A 604 2.79 -12.00 -16.77
C ASP A 604 4.28 -12.24 -16.49
N PHE A 605 5.14 -11.46 -17.17
CA PHE A 605 6.58 -11.40 -16.87
C PHE A 605 6.92 -10.61 -15.58
N SER A 606 5.94 -9.96 -14.93
CA SER A 606 6.18 -9.20 -13.69
C SER A 606 6.33 -10.11 -12.46
N ARG A 607 5.70 -11.29 -12.51
CA ARG A 607 5.73 -12.32 -11.46
C ARG A 607 6.30 -13.64 -12.00
N PRO A 608 7.64 -13.74 -12.13
CA PRO A 608 8.30 -15.03 -12.30
C PRO A 608 8.20 -15.87 -11.02
N TYR A 609 8.20 -17.19 -11.19
CA TYR A 609 8.21 -18.16 -10.11
C TYR A 609 9.34 -19.17 -10.33
N ILE A 610 10.24 -19.27 -9.37
CA ILE A 610 11.33 -20.25 -9.36
C ILE A 610 10.76 -21.62 -8.99
N ILE A 611 11.18 -22.64 -9.72
CA ILE A 611 11.00 -24.08 -9.45
C ILE A 611 12.36 -24.78 -9.63
N GLY A 612 12.42 -26.11 -9.51
CA GLY A 612 13.69 -26.85 -9.58
C GLY A 612 14.33 -27.00 -8.20
N PHE A 613 13.48 -27.17 -7.18
CA PHE A 613 13.91 -27.41 -5.81
C PHE A 613 14.40 -28.86 -5.63
N ASP A 614 14.17 -29.74 -6.61
CA ASP A 614 14.66 -31.12 -6.65
C ASP A 614 16.14 -31.29 -6.26
N CYS A 615 17.01 -30.35 -6.63
CA CYS A 615 18.44 -30.33 -6.31
C CYS A 615 18.82 -29.39 -5.15
N SER A 616 17.92 -28.50 -4.74
CA SER A 616 18.18 -27.43 -3.75
C SER A 616 18.26 -27.94 -2.30
N ARG A 617 19.21 -27.45 -1.48
CA ARG A 617 19.40 -27.92 -0.08
C ARG A 617 19.97 -26.81 0.81
N PRO A 618 19.94 -26.94 2.15
CA PRO A 618 20.70 -26.09 3.05
C PRO A 618 22.21 -26.21 2.81
N THR A 619 22.99 -25.25 3.32
CA THR A 619 24.47 -25.24 3.31
C THR A 619 25.08 -26.58 3.73
N ASP A 620 24.55 -27.17 4.80
CA ASP A 620 25.21 -28.19 5.61
C ASP A 620 24.89 -29.64 5.17
N ALA A 621 24.10 -29.79 4.09
CA ALA A 621 23.66 -31.09 3.58
C ALA A 621 24.67 -31.71 2.60
N GLU A 622 25.10 -32.95 2.87
CA GLU A 622 26.01 -33.73 2.01
C GLU A 622 25.62 -33.72 0.52
N SER A 623 26.63 -33.77 -0.35
CA SER A 623 26.46 -33.86 -1.81
C SER A 623 26.02 -35.26 -2.25
N TRP A 624 24.73 -35.53 -2.13
CA TRP A 624 24.10 -36.69 -2.78
C TRP A 624 24.13 -36.51 -4.31
N SER A 625 24.72 -37.49 -5.01
CA SER A 625 24.91 -37.45 -6.46
C SER A 625 23.67 -37.93 -7.21
N THR A 626 22.80 -37.00 -7.60
CA THR A 626 21.84 -37.24 -8.68
C THR A 626 22.63 -37.34 -10.00
N ASN A 627 22.65 -38.53 -10.63
CA ASN A 627 23.62 -38.90 -11.68
C ASN A 627 23.40 -38.23 -13.05
N ARG A 628 22.69 -37.10 -13.10
CA ARG A 628 22.46 -36.31 -14.32
C ARG A 628 23.67 -35.45 -14.63
N ASP A 629 24.72 -36.04 -15.18
CA ASP A 629 25.80 -35.30 -15.86
C ASP A 629 25.53 -35.16 -17.37
N THR A 630 24.33 -34.69 -17.71
CA THR A 630 23.98 -34.39 -19.09
C THR A 630 24.73 -33.13 -19.56
N THR A 631 25.21 -33.13 -20.81
CA THR A 631 25.87 -31.94 -21.39
C THR A 631 24.99 -30.70 -21.32
N ALA A 632 23.67 -30.87 -21.47
CA ALA A 632 22.69 -29.78 -21.45
C ALA A 632 22.59 -29.10 -20.07
N GLU A 633 22.76 -29.84 -18.97
CA GLU A 633 22.84 -29.26 -17.63
C GLU A 633 24.24 -28.72 -17.32
N ARG A 634 25.29 -29.41 -17.80
CA ARG A 634 26.69 -29.11 -17.46
C ARG A 634 27.11 -27.68 -17.85
N ILE A 635 26.58 -27.13 -18.94
CA ILE A 635 26.88 -25.75 -19.38
C ILE A 635 26.37 -24.64 -18.45
N TYR A 636 25.43 -24.94 -17.54
CA TYR A 636 24.97 -24.01 -16.50
C TYR A 636 25.78 -24.15 -15.19
N ARG A 637 26.62 -25.20 -15.06
CA ARG A 637 27.41 -25.48 -13.86
C ARG A 637 28.76 -24.75 -13.90
N HIS A 638 29.16 -24.18 -12.75
CA HIS A 638 30.47 -23.53 -12.57
C HIS A 638 31.63 -24.47 -12.98
N PRO A 639 32.69 -23.96 -13.65
CA PRO A 639 33.85 -24.74 -14.11
C PRO A 639 34.38 -25.79 -13.12
N ASP A 640 34.59 -25.41 -11.87
CA ASP A 640 35.17 -26.28 -10.83
C ASP A 640 34.30 -27.52 -10.52
N ARG A 641 33.01 -27.47 -10.86
CA ARG A 641 32.04 -28.56 -10.69
C ARG A 641 31.87 -29.45 -11.92
N TRP A 642 32.65 -29.24 -12.98
CA TRP A 642 32.70 -30.15 -14.14
C TRP A 642 33.54 -31.41 -13.88
N VAL A 643 34.52 -31.35 -12.98
CA VAL A 643 35.48 -32.44 -12.73
C VAL A 643 35.76 -32.59 -11.22
N GLY A 644 34.72 -32.79 -10.41
CA GLY A 644 34.90 -33.12 -8.99
C GLY A 644 33.65 -32.95 -8.12
N GLN A 645 33.64 -33.65 -6.98
CA GLN A 645 32.64 -33.52 -5.92
C GLN A 645 33.03 -32.42 -4.90
N LEU A 646 33.41 -31.23 -5.38
CA LEU A 646 33.62 -30.09 -4.49
C LEU A 646 32.30 -29.69 -3.80
N PRO A 647 32.28 -29.38 -2.48
CA PRO A 647 31.10 -28.89 -1.79
C PRO A 647 30.43 -27.73 -2.52
N PHE A 648 29.10 -27.63 -2.46
CA PHE A 648 28.36 -26.58 -3.16
C PHE A 648 28.24 -25.32 -2.31
N GLY A 649 28.85 -24.21 -2.74
CA GLY A 649 28.68 -22.89 -2.12
C GLY A 649 27.93 -21.89 -3.02
N ARG A 650 27.51 -20.77 -2.42
CA ARG A 650 26.77 -19.65 -3.04
C ARG A 650 27.24 -19.26 -4.44
N PHE A 651 28.55 -19.22 -4.69
CA PHE A 651 29.15 -18.80 -5.96
C PHE A 651 28.84 -19.71 -7.16
N HIS A 652 28.42 -20.96 -6.94
CA HIS A 652 27.93 -21.82 -8.01
C HIS A 652 26.54 -21.38 -8.51
N ASP A 653 25.65 -20.97 -7.60
CA ASP A 653 24.36 -20.35 -7.96
C ASP A 653 24.59 -18.97 -8.63
N LEU A 654 25.58 -18.19 -8.16
CA LEU A 654 25.95 -16.92 -8.82
C LEU A 654 26.35 -17.14 -10.28
N TYR A 655 27.14 -18.18 -10.57
CA TYR A 655 27.52 -18.53 -11.94
C TYR A 655 26.29 -18.94 -12.79
N ALA A 656 25.41 -19.78 -12.24
CA ALA A 656 24.20 -20.23 -12.92
C ALA A 656 23.22 -19.06 -13.19
N LEU A 657 23.07 -18.13 -12.25
CA LEU A 657 22.40 -16.84 -12.47
C LEU A 657 23.08 -16.07 -13.61
N GLY A 658 24.40 -15.98 -13.62
CA GLY A 658 25.15 -15.33 -14.71
C GLY A 658 24.85 -15.92 -16.09
N ILE A 659 24.72 -17.24 -16.20
CA ILE A 659 24.28 -17.90 -17.44
C ILE A 659 22.82 -17.56 -17.76
N LEU A 660 21.91 -17.56 -16.78
CA LEU A 660 20.51 -17.16 -16.98
C LEU A 660 20.39 -15.70 -17.42
N LEU A 661 21.19 -14.78 -16.86
CA LEU A 661 21.26 -13.38 -17.30
C LEU A 661 21.66 -13.27 -18.77
N ILE A 662 22.60 -14.09 -19.26
CA ILE A 662 22.91 -14.19 -20.70
C ILE A 662 21.67 -14.59 -21.50
N GLU A 663 20.89 -15.59 -21.04
CA GLU A 663 19.71 -16.05 -21.77
C GLU A 663 18.61 -14.97 -21.85
N LEU A 664 18.41 -14.20 -20.78
CA LEU A 664 17.44 -13.10 -20.71
C LEU A 664 17.90 -11.89 -21.54
N GLY A 665 19.14 -11.44 -21.36
CA GLY A 665 19.68 -10.25 -22.03
C GLY A 665 19.93 -10.45 -23.53
N CYS A 666 20.15 -11.68 -23.98
CA CYS A 666 20.16 -12.03 -25.41
C CYS A 666 18.80 -12.53 -25.95
N TRP A 667 17.79 -12.68 -25.07
CA TRP A 667 16.50 -13.34 -25.32
C TRP A 667 16.62 -14.64 -26.15
N LYS A 668 17.51 -15.53 -25.70
CA LYS A 668 17.91 -16.74 -26.43
C LYS A 668 18.52 -17.75 -25.48
N THR A 669 18.09 -19.01 -25.51
CA THR A 669 18.66 -20.06 -24.64
C THR A 669 20.11 -20.37 -25.02
N LEU A 670 20.95 -20.67 -24.03
CA LEU A 670 22.39 -20.91 -24.22
C LEU A 670 22.66 -22.04 -25.23
N PRO A 671 21.98 -23.22 -25.20
CA PRO A 671 22.11 -24.24 -26.24
C PRO A 671 21.90 -23.76 -27.68
N ARG A 672 21.08 -22.73 -27.91
CA ARG A 672 20.85 -22.13 -29.25
C ARG A 672 21.92 -21.11 -29.64
N MET A 673 22.81 -20.72 -28.71
CA MET A 673 23.99 -19.90 -29.00
C MET A 673 25.15 -20.71 -29.58
N ASP A 674 25.21 -22.04 -29.33
CA ASP A 674 26.29 -22.90 -29.79
C ASP A 674 26.59 -22.71 -31.29
N PRO A 675 27.81 -22.27 -31.67
CA PRO A 675 28.18 -22.09 -33.08
C PRO A 675 28.14 -23.39 -33.88
N LYS A 676 28.21 -24.56 -33.24
CA LYS A 676 28.09 -25.89 -33.89
C LYS A 676 26.67 -26.45 -33.89
N LYS A 677 25.72 -25.80 -33.20
CA LYS A 677 24.30 -26.21 -33.09
C LYS A 677 24.10 -27.63 -32.53
N ASP A 678 25.01 -28.10 -31.67
CA ASP A 678 24.98 -29.43 -31.05
C ASP A 678 25.04 -29.33 -29.51
N SER A 679 24.38 -28.31 -28.96
CA SER A 679 24.26 -28.01 -27.52
C SER A 679 25.58 -28.12 -26.75
N PHE A 680 26.67 -27.63 -27.33
CA PHE A 680 28.02 -27.65 -26.77
C PHE A 680 28.61 -29.04 -26.46
N LYS A 681 28.13 -30.14 -27.05
CA LYS A 681 28.75 -31.49 -26.87
C LYS A 681 30.22 -31.57 -27.25
N TRP A 682 30.70 -30.64 -28.09
CA TRP A 682 32.12 -30.50 -28.45
C TRP A 682 33.00 -29.85 -27.36
N VAL A 683 32.39 -29.32 -26.29
CA VAL A 683 33.08 -28.67 -25.17
C VAL A 683 33.48 -29.70 -24.13
N THR A 684 34.70 -30.22 -24.25
CA THR A 684 35.28 -31.21 -23.33
C THR A 684 36.05 -30.61 -22.14
N LYS A 685 36.16 -29.28 -22.06
CA LYS A 685 36.80 -28.55 -20.95
C LYS A 685 36.02 -27.25 -20.66
N PRO A 686 35.82 -26.86 -19.39
CA PRO A 686 35.06 -25.66 -19.05
C PRO A 686 35.69 -24.37 -19.56
N ASP A 687 37.01 -24.31 -19.67
CA ASP A 687 37.75 -23.14 -20.19
C ASP A 687 37.28 -22.75 -21.59
N ARG A 688 36.98 -23.72 -22.46
CA ARG A 688 36.46 -23.46 -23.82
C ARG A 688 35.06 -22.84 -23.82
N LEU A 689 34.22 -23.16 -22.83
CA LEU A 689 32.94 -22.48 -22.67
C LEU A 689 33.18 -21.05 -22.16
N ARG A 690 34.04 -20.90 -21.14
CA ARG A 690 34.42 -19.61 -20.57
C ARG A 690 34.96 -18.65 -21.64
N ASP A 691 35.92 -19.08 -22.46
CA ASP A 691 36.51 -18.26 -23.52
C ASP A 691 35.45 -17.83 -24.55
N TYR A 692 34.53 -18.74 -24.93
CA TYR A 692 33.43 -18.41 -25.83
C TYR A 692 32.42 -17.42 -25.22
N LEU A 693 32.05 -17.61 -23.94
CA LEU A 693 31.18 -16.72 -23.20
C LEU A 693 31.78 -15.31 -23.12
N PHE A 694 33.01 -15.19 -22.60
CA PHE A 694 33.72 -13.91 -22.43
C PHE A 694 34.08 -13.25 -23.76
N GLY A 695 34.29 -14.04 -24.82
CA GLY A 695 34.64 -13.58 -26.16
C GLY A 695 33.44 -13.01 -26.93
N ASP A 696 32.56 -13.88 -27.45
CA ASP A 696 31.56 -13.47 -28.42
C ASP A 696 30.18 -13.25 -27.80
N VAL A 697 29.82 -14.05 -26.79
CA VAL A 697 28.51 -13.93 -26.14
C VAL A 697 28.41 -12.63 -25.33
N MET A 698 29.46 -12.22 -24.62
CA MET A 698 29.48 -10.94 -23.91
C MET A 698 29.33 -9.74 -24.85
N LYS A 699 29.97 -9.74 -26.04
CA LYS A 699 29.79 -8.67 -27.04
C LYS A 699 28.36 -8.63 -27.58
N TYR A 700 27.77 -9.80 -27.84
CA TYR A 700 26.38 -9.89 -28.30
C TYR A 700 25.40 -9.43 -27.20
N LEU A 701 25.70 -9.70 -25.93
CA LEU A 701 24.93 -9.21 -24.79
C LEU A 701 25.04 -7.68 -24.60
N GLU A 702 26.24 -7.11 -24.76
CA GLU A 702 26.46 -5.65 -24.75
C GLU A 702 25.62 -4.94 -25.83
N HIS A 703 25.46 -5.57 -27.01
CA HIS A 703 24.57 -5.10 -28.05
C HIS A 703 23.07 -5.32 -27.75
N SER A 704 22.70 -6.44 -27.12
CA SER A 704 21.29 -6.88 -26.95
C SER A 704 20.61 -6.39 -25.66
N ALA A 705 21.39 -5.97 -24.67
CA ALA A 705 20.93 -5.49 -23.37
C ALA A 705 21.75 -4.32 -22.78
N GLY A 706 22.76 -3.82 -23.49
CA GLY A 706 23.58 -2.69 -23.04
C GLY A 706 24.74 -3.07 -22.11
N THR A 707 25.67 -2.13 -21.95
CA THR A 707 26.92 -2.34 -21.20
C THR A 707 26.70 -2.53 -19.70
N SER A 708 25.69 -1.89 -19.11
CA SER A 708 25.32 -2.06 -17.70
C SER A 708 24.90 -3.50 -17.40
N TYR A 709 23.96 -4.04 -18.19
CA TYR A 709 23.51 -5.43 -18.09
C TYR A 709 24.67 -6.42 -18.28
N ALA A 710 25.49 -6.19 -19.30
CA ALA A 710 26.66 -7.02 -19.57
C ALA A 710 27.69 -6.99 -18.44
N ASN A 711 27.95 -5.83 -17.81
CA ASN A 711 28.87 -5.75 -16.68
C ASN A 711 28.34 -6.48 -15.44
N ALA A 712 27.04 -6.37 -15.14
CA ALA A 712 26.39 -7.17 -14.10
C ALA A 712 26.53 -8.67 -14.37
N THR A 713 26.26 -9.10 -15.62
CA THR A 713 26.36 -10.51 -16.04
C THR A 713 27.78 -11.04 -15.97
N ARG A 714 28.75 -10.26 -16.46
CA ARG A 714 30.20 -10.50 -16.36
C ARG A 714 30.66 -10.64 -14.91
N TYR A 715 30.03 -9.90 -13.98
CA TYR A 715 30.35 -9.97 -12.56
C TYR A 715 30.04 -11.34 -11.93
N CYS A 716 28.98 -11.99 -12.40
CA CYS A 716 28.56 -13.33 -11.96
C CYS A 716 29.47 -14.47 -12.48
N ILE A 717 29.95 -14.39 -13.72
CA ILE A 717 30.66 -15.51 -14.39
C ILE A 717 32.19 -15.44 -14.33
N GLN A 718 32.77 -14.35 -13.83
CA GLN A 718 34.23 -14.18 -13.70
C GLN A 718 34.81 -15.02 -12.55
N LYS A 719 36.08 -15.43 -12.70
CA LYS A 719 36.77 -16.17 -11.62
C LYS A 719 37.12 -15.17 -10.51
N ARG A 720 36.80 -15.54 -9.27
CA ARG A 720 37.18 -14.84 -8.03
C ARG A 720 37.42 -15.88 -6.94
N GLU A 721 38.32 -15.57 -6.02
CA GLU A 721 38.52 -16.38 -4.82
C GLU A 721 37.46 -16.02 -3.78
N TRP A 722 36.21 -16.44 -4.02
CA TRP A 722 35.03 -16.14 -3.18
C TRP A 722 35.13 -16.60 -1.72
N LYS A 723 36.22 -17.28 -1.33
CA LYS A 723 36.53 -17.74 0.03
C LYS A 723 37.29 -16.68 0.87
N GLU A 724 37.74 -15.59 0.25
CA GLU A 724 38.43 -14.48 0.94
C GLU A 724 37.46 -13.48 1.60
N PHE A 725 36.16 -13.64 1.31
CA PHE A 725 35.04 -12.77 1.68
C PHE A 725 34.06 -13.52 2.58
N GLU A 726 33.51 -12.82 3.56
CA GLU A 726 32.42 -13.32 4.41
C GLU A 726 31.06 -13.29 3.67
N ASP A 727 30.09 -14.05 4.17
CA ASP A 727 28.81 -14.29 3.47
C ASP A 727 28.01 -13.00 3.18
N TRP A 728 28.10 -12.00 4.08
CA TRP A 728 27.50 -10.68 3.93
C TRP A 728 28.27 -9.77 2.96
N GLU A 729 29.60 -9.86 2.90
CA GLU A 729 30.41 -9.15 1.91
C GLU A 729 29.99 -9.57 0.49
N VAL A 730 29.82 -10.88 0.27
CA VAL A 730 29.37 -11.44 -1.01
C VAL A 730 27.94 -10.96 -1.37
N GLN A 731 27.01 -10.97 -0.42
CA GLN A 731 25.65 -10.45 -0.61
C GLN A 731 25.66 -8.96 -0.99
N GLY A 732 26.38 -8.12 -0.25
CA GLY A 732 26.56 -6.70 -0.52
C GLY A 732 27.22 -6.42 -1.88
N MET A 733 28.21 -7.22 -2.26
CA MET A 733 28.87 -7.14 -3.56
C MET A 733 27.90 -7.45 -4.72
N ILE A 734 27.06 -8.47 -4.61
CA ILE A 734 26.09 -8.82 -5.66
C ILE A 734 24.90 -7.83 -5.70
N ARG A 735 24.42 -7.33 -4.53
CA ARG A 735 23.47 -6.19 -4.50
C ARG A 735 24.00 -5.00 -5.31
N ARG A 736 25.23 -4.56 -5.00
CA ARG A 736 25.85 -3.34 -5.57
C ARG A 736 26.21 -3.47 -7.05
N ASN A 737 26.72 -4.64 -7.48
CA ASN A 737 27.32 -4.81 -8.81
C ASN A 737 26.47 -5.62 -9.80
N VAL A 738 25.37 -6.26 -9.34
CA VAL A 738 24.48 -7.05 -10.20
C VAL A 738 23.04 -6.56 -10.09
N LEU A 739 22.46 -6.59 -8.88
CA LEU A 739 21.04 -6.24 -8.69
C LEU A 739 20.76 -4.76 -9.02
N GLN A 740 21.51 -3.82 -8.44
CA GLN A 740 21.30 -2.39 -8.64
C GLN A 740 21.43 -1.97 -10.13
N PRO A 741 22.45 -2.41 -10.89
CA PRO A 741 22.47 -2.24 -12.35
C PRO A 741 21.24 -2.77 -13.07
N LEU A 742 20.75 -3.98 -12.71
CA LEU A 742 19.56 -4.59 -13.33
C LEU A 742 18.27 -3.80 -13.04
N LEU A 743 18.11 -3.27 -11.82
CA LEU A 743 16.95 -2.46 -11.43
C LEU A 743 16.98 -1.06 -12.07
N ASN A 744 18.15 -0.42 -12.12
CA ASN A 744 18.28 0.94 -12.66
C ASN A 744 17.97 1.06 -14.16
N MET A 745 18.03 -0.05 -14.92
CA MET A 745 17.59 -0.12 -16.32
C MET A 745 16.06 -0.20 -16.50
N HIS A 746 15.28 -0.14 -15.42
CA HIS A 746 13.84 0.17 -15.49
C HIS A 746 13.57 1.68 -15.30
N SER A 747 14.42 2.39 -14.56
CA SER A 747 14.21 3.79 -14.17
C SER A 747 14.67 4.82 -15.22
N GLN A 748 14.87 4.39 -16.47
CA GLN A 748 15.31 5.20 -17.62
C GLN A 748 14.45 4.86 -18.84
#